data_AF-A0A7J9IM84-F1
#
_entry.id   AF-A0A7J9IM84-F1
#
_cell.length_a   1.000
_cell.length_b   1.000
_cell.length_c   1.000
_cell.angle_alpha   90.00
_cell.angle_beta   90.00
_cell.angle_gamma   90.00
#
_symmetry.space_group_name_H-M   'P 1'
#
loop_
_entity.id
_entity.type
_entity.pdbx_description
1 polymer ?
#
loop_
_entity_poly.entity_id
_entity_poly.type
_entity_poly.pdbx_seq_one_letter_code
_entity_poly.pdbx_strand_id
1 'polypeptide(L)'
;FRWQLLKKASDVFYLHFALKKRLFIEEIHEKQEQVKEWLQNLGIGDHPPVVHDDDEPDDDAVPLHHDESAKNRDVPSSAALPVIRPALGRQSSISDRAKVAMQEYLNHFLGNMDIVNSREVCKFLEVSKLSFSPEYGPKLKEAYVMVKHLPKIAKNDDSDRCCACHWFNCCNDNWQKVWAVLKPGFLALLEDPFDAKPLDIIVFDVLPASDGNGEGRVSLAEEVKERNPLRHSFKVTCGVRSIRLRTKSSAKVKDWVAAINDAGLRPPEGWCHPHRFGSFAPPRGLTEDGSQAQWFIDGMAAFDAIASAIEDAKSEIFICGWWLCPELYLRRPFREQASSRLDSLLEAKAKQGVQIYILLYKELALALKINSVYSKRKLLSIHENVRVLRYPDHFSAGVYLWSHHEKLVIVDYQICFIGGLDLCFGRYDTFEHKVGDNPPLVWPGKDYYNPRESEPNSWEDTMKDELDRGKFPRMPWHDVHCALWGPPCRDVARHFVQRWNYAKRNKALYEEAIPLLMPHHHMVIPHYMGRSKEIEIEGKSVLDNTEDIDREDYFCSRSAVQDIPLLLPQEAELDNCNGFPKSNALDSTAGTSVSFAFRKSKIEPAVTDTPMKGFVDDPDSLDLRMERSSDVKRKLGSKAADPEWWETQERGDQVGFVDEAGQVGPRTS
;
A
#
# COMPACT_ATOMS: atom_id res chain seq x y z
N PHE A 1 -17.41 -11.29 19.49
CA PHE A 1 -18.06 -10.98 18.20
C PHE A 1 -19.44 -11.64 18.14
N ARG A 2 -20.49 -10.92 17.76
CA ARG A 2 -21.79 -11.54 17.37
C ARG A 2 -21.82 -11.62 15.86
N TRP A 3 -21.83 -12.83 15.30
CA TRP A 3 -21.88 -13.05 13.85
C TRP A 3 -23.32 -13.27 13.43
N GLN A 4 -23.75 -12.58 12.37
CA GLN A 4 -25.04 -12.84 11.72
C GLN A 4 -24.78 -13.45 10.35
N LEU A 5 -25.18 -14.71 10.18
CA LEU A 5 -25.00 -15.45 8.94
C LEU A 5 -26.32 -15.49 8.15
N LEU A 6 -26.31 -14.98 6.92
CA LEU A 6 -27.43 -15.04 5.98
C LEU A 6 -27.14 -16.07 4.89
N LYS A 7 -27.68 -17.28 5.03
CA LYS A 7 -27.53 -18.38 4.07
C LYS A 7 -28.87 -19.07 3.83
N LYS A 8 -29.04 -19.64 2.64
CA LYS A 8 -30.19 -20.49 2.34
C LYS A 8 -29.92 -21.90 2.86
N ALA A 9 -30.96 -22.63 3.22
CA ALA A 9 -30.82 -24.05 3.60
C ALA A 9 -30.12 -24.88 2.51
N SER A 10 -30.36 -24.57 1.24
CA SER A 10 -29.63 -25.19 0.11
C SER A 10 -28.11 -25.04 0.22
N ASP A 11 -27.62 -23.88 0.66
CA ASP A 11 -26.18 -23.62 0.78
C ASP A 11 -25.54 -24.50 1.87
N VAL A 12 -26.29 -24.76 2.94
CA VAL A 12 -25.89 -25.65 4.04
C VAL A 12 -25.82 -27.11 3.58
N PHE A 13 -26.77 -27.55 2.75
CA PHE A 13 -26.68 -28.88 2.14
C PHE A 13 -25.50 -29.00 1.17
N TYR A 14 -25.22 -27.97 0.36
CA TYR A 14 -24.03 -27.96 -0.49
C TYR A 14 -22.73 -28.04 0.32
N LEU A 15 -22.66 -27.36 1.47
CA LEU A 15 -21.52 -27.49 2.39
C LEU A 15 -21.37 -28.93 2.87
N HIS A 16 -22.46 -29.57 3.31
CA HIS A 16 -22.44 -30.96 3.76
C HIS A 16 -21.90 -31.91 2.69
N PHE A 17 -22.42 -31.80 1.46
CA PHE A 17 -21.94 -32.63 0.36
C PHE A 17 -20.48 -32.36 0.00
N ALA A 18 -20.04 -31.09 0.08
CA ALA A 18 -18.66 -30.74 -0.19
C ALA A 18 -17.71 -31.36 0.85
N LEU A 19 -18.08 -31.34 2.14
CA LEU A 19 -17.30 -31.95 3.21
C LEU A 19 -17.28 -33.48 3.13
N LYS A 20 -18.42 -34.12 2.82
CA LYS A 20 -18.46 -35.56 2.56
C LYS A 20 -17.58 -35.96 1.37
N LYS A 21 -17.61 -35.17 0.30
CA LYS A 21 -16.73 -35.38 -0.86
C LYS A 21 -15.26 -35.24 -0.47
N ARG A 22 -14.92 -34.22 0.34
CA ARG A 22 -13.56 -34.00 0.82
C ARG A 22 -13.07 -35.21 1.63
N LEU A 23 -13.84 -35.64 2.63
CA LEU A 23 -13.50 -36.80 3.45
C LEU A 23 -13.27 -38.06 2.61
N PHE A 24 -14.14 -38.30 1.63
CA PHE A 24 -13.97 -39.44 0.72
C PHE A 24 -12.67 -39.37 -0.09
N ILE A 25 -12.26 -38.19 -0.55
CA ILE A 25 -11.00 -38.00 -1.28
C ILE A 25 -9.81 -38.20 -0.34
N GLU A 26 -9.87 -37.65 0.87
CA GLU A 26 -8.83 -37.81 1.89
C GLU A 26 -8.65 -39.27 2.28
N GLU A 27 -9.75 -40.02 2.47
CA GLU A 27 -9.71 -41.46 2.75
C GLU A 27 -9.07 -42.26 1.60
N ILE A 28 -9.34 -41.88 0.34
CA ILE A 28 -8.67 -42.50 -0.82
C ILE A 28 -7.17 -42.20 -0.80
N HIS A 29 -6.78 -40.95 -0.52
CA HIS A 29 -5.36 -40.58 -0.47
C HIS A 29 -4.63 -41.29 0.69
N GLU A 30 -5.23 -41.36 1.88
CA GLU A 30 -4.67 -42.10 3.02
C GLU A 30 -4.48 -43.58 2.69
N LYS A 31 -5.46 -44.21 2.03
CA LYS A 31 -5.32 -45.60 1.56
C LYS A 31 -4.27 -45.76 0.46
N GLN A 32 -4.12 -44.78 -0.43
CA GLN A 32 -3.08 -44.80 -1.45
C GLN A 32 -1.68 -44.71 -0.83
N GLU A 33 -1.48 -43.84 0.16
CA GLU A 33 -0.21 -43.74 0.88
C GLU A 33 0.08 -45.01 1.69
N GLN A 34 -0.92 -45.60 2.38
CA GLN A 34 -0.76 -46.90 3.03
C GLN A 34 -0.35 -48.01 2.06
N VAL A 35 -0.92 -48.02 0.84
CA VAL A 35 -0.53 -48.98 -0.20
C VAL A 35 0.89 -48.70 -0.70
N LYS A 36 1.30 -47.43 -0.84
CA LYS A 36 2.68 -47.08 -1.19
C LYS A 36 3.68 -47.50 -0.12
N GLU A 37 3.40 -47.23 1.15
CA GLU A 37 4.23 -47.67 2.29
C GLU A 37 4.30 -49.20 2.34
N TRP A 38 3.17 -49.89 2.13
CA TRP A 38 3.15 -51.35 2.06
C TRP A 38 3.98 -51.90 0.89
N LEU A 39 3.91 -51.27 -0.29
CA LEU A 39 4.73 -51.65 -1.46
C LEU A 39 6.23 -51.36 -1.23
N GLN A 40 6.56 -50.25 -0.55
CA GLN A 40 7.94 -49.92 -0.15
C GLN A 40 8.49 -50.93 0.86
N ASN A 41 7.67 -51.34 1.85
CA ASN A 41 8.04 -52.36 2.83
C ASN A 41 8.18 -53.77 2.22
N LEU A 42 7.60 -54.00 1.03
CA LEU A 42 7.76 -55.22 0.24
C LEU A 42 8.89 -55.14 -0.80
N GLY A 43 9.66 -54.04 -0.84
CA GLY A 43 10.80 -53.88 -1.74
C GLY A 43 10.42 -53.60 -3.20
N ILE A 44 9.20 -53.12 -3.47
CA ILE A 44 8.72 -52.80 -4.82
C ILE A 44 8.53 -51.28 -4.94
N GLY A 45 9.59 -50.56 -5.31
CA GLY A 45 9.59 -49.12 -5.59
C GLY A 45 11.01 -48.55 -5.74
N ASP A 46 11.19 -47.51 -6.55
CA ASP A 46 12.50 -46.90 -6.80
C ASP A 46 13.12 -46.33 -5.51
N HIS A 47 14.23 -46.90 -5.07
CA HIS A 47 15.04 -46.36 -3.97
C HIS A 47 15.89 -45.18 -4.48
N PRO A 48 15.88 -44.00 -3.82
CA PRO A 48 17.03 -43.11 -3.89
C PRO A 48 18.22 -43.78 -3.19
N PRO A 49 19.47 -43.59 -3.65
CA PRO A 49 20.62 -44.28 -3.09
C PRO A 49 20.89 -43.76 -1.67
N VAL A 50 20.69 -44.61 -0.67
CA VAL A 50 21.09 -44.35 0.72
C VAL A 50 22.25 -45.27 1.07
N VAL A 51 23.29 -44.65 1.62
CA VAL A 51 24.53 -45.25 2.09
C VAL A 51 24.23 -46.12 3.33
N HIS A 52 24.72 -47.36 3.33
CA HIS A 52 24.67 -48.25 4.49
C HIS A 52 25.57 -47.74 5.61
N ASP A 53 25.00 -47.59 6.81
CA ASP A 53 25.70 -47.86 8.06
C ASP A 53 24.84 -48.90 8.81
N ASP A 54 25.46 -50.05 9.06
CA ASP A 54 24.92 -51.16 9.85
C ASP A 54 25.00 -50.80 11.35
N ASP A 55 23.92 -51.02 12.11
CA ASP A 55 23.94 -51.86 13.33
C ASP A 55 22.60 -51.78 14.12
N GLU A 56 22.16 -52.97 14.56
CA GLU A 56 21.20 -53.34 15.62
C GLU A 56 19.75 -53.80 15.29
N PRO A 57 19.22 -54.79 16.07
CA PRO A 57 18.19 -55.72 15.62
C PRO A 57 16.78 -55.49 16.22
N ASP A 58 15.81 -56.14 15.58
CA ASP A 58 14.38 -56.33 15.90
C ASP A 58 14.01 -56.33 17.39
N ASP A 59 12.99 -55.55 17.78
CA ASP A 59 11.63 -56.02 18.11
C ASP A 59 10.83 -54.84 18.70
N ASP A 60 9.82 -54.32 17.98
CA ASP A 60 8.63 -53.74 18.62
C ASP A 60 7.52 -53.56 17.58
N ALA A 61 6.43 -54.29 17.81
CA ALA A 61 5.21 -54.23 17.01
C ALA A 61 4.65 -52.80 16.99
N VAL A 62 4.78 -52.11 15.86
CA VAL A 62 4.15 -50.81 15.62
C VAL A 62 2.62 -50.99 15.71
N PRO A 63 1.93 -50.34 16.66
CA PRO A 63 0.48 -50.32 16.66
C PRO A 63 0.02 -49.58 15.40
N LEU A 64 -0.76 -50.26 14.56
CA LEU A 64 -1.57 -49.61 13.52
C LEU A 64 -2.46 -48.55 14.19
N HIS A 65 -2.04 -47.29 14.13
CA HIS A 65 -2.87 -46.13 14.47
C HIS A 65 -3.99 -46.01 13.44
N HIS A 66 -5.00 -46.86 13.56
CA HIS A 66 -6.22 -46.76 12.78
C HIS A 66 -7.24 -45.84 13.48
N ASP A 67 -7.71 -44.83 12.74
CA ASP A 67 -9.12 -44.44 12.64
C ASP A 67 -9.78 -43.45 13.63
N GLU A 68 -9.06 -42.74 14.51
CA GLU A 68 -9.68 -41.65 15.30
C GLU A 68 -9.71 -40.30 14.56
N SER A 69 -8.71 -40.02 13.73
CA SER A 69 -8.59 -38.77 12.97
C SER A 69 -9.76 -38.53 12.01
N ALA A 70 -10.16 -39.56 11.25
CA ALA A 70 -11.22 -39.45 10.25
C ALA A 70 -12.62 -39.22 10.88
N LYS A 71 -12.89 -39.84 12.04
CA LYS A 71 -14.17 -39.69 12.76
C LYS A 71 -14.39 -38.26 13.27
N ASN A 72 -13.32 -37.61 13.73
CA ASN A 72 -13.38 -36.23 14.21
C ASN A 72 -13.60 -35.22 13.08
N ARG A 73 -13.33 -35.59 11.82
CA ARG A 73 -13.50 -34.71 10.65
C ARG A 73 -14.85 -34.87 9.96
N ASP A 74 -15.71 -35.80 10.41
CA ASP A 74 -17.00 -36.08 9.78
C ASP A 74 -18.19 -35.44 10.50
N VAL A 75 -19.14 -34.90 9.73
CA VAL A 75 -20.46 -34.50 10.23
C VAL A 75 -21.48 -35.55 9.80
N PRO A 76 -22.17 -36.22 10.73
CA PRO A 76 -23.15 -37.25 10.38
C PRO A 76 -24.30 -36.70 9.53
N SER A 77 -24.67 -37.39 8.45
CA SER A 77 -25.82 -37.00 7.62
C SER A 77 -27.15 -37.02 8.39
N SER A 78 -27.23 -37.76 9.51
CA SER A 78 -28.37 -37.73 10.42
C SER A 78 -28.61 -36.36 11.05
N ALA A 79 -27.55 -35.56 11.27
CA ALA A 79 -27.66 -34.22 11.83
C ALA A 79 -28.36 -33.22 10.88
N ALA A 80 -28.44 -33.52 9.57
CA ALA A 80 -29.19 -32.73 8.59
C ALA A 80 -30.70 -33.02 8.58
N LEU A 81 -31.17 -34.13 9.17
CA LEU A 81 -32.58 -34.55 9.14
C LEU A 81 -33.55 -33.49 9.72
N PRO A 82 -33.23 -32.81 10.85
CA PRO A 82 -34.09 -31.76 11.40
C PRO A 82 -34.24 -30.54 10.48
N VAL A 83 -33.26 -30.27 9.61
CA VAL A 83 -33.29 -29.18 8.62
C VAL A 83 -34.20 -29.52 7.43
N ILE A 84 -34.25 -30.81 7.05
CA ILE A 84 -35.06 -31.30 5.92
C ILE A 84 -36.54 -31.42 6.30
N ARG A 85 -36.84 -31.74 7.57
CA ARG A 85 -38.21 -31.91 8.08
C ARG A 85 -38.44 -31.07 9.35
N PRO A 86 -38.54 -29.74 9.24
CA PRO A 86 -38.99 -28.93 10.37
C PRO A 86 -40.42 -29.36 10.73
N ALA A 87 -40.61 -29.89 11.94
CA ALA A 87 -41.84 -30.55 12.37
C ALA A 87 -43.11 -29.73 12.06
N LEU A 88 -44.14 -30.42 11.53
CA LEU A 88 -45.45 -29.91 11.12
C LEU A 88 -46.06 -28.94 12.17
N GLY A 89 -46.47 -27.74 11.73
CA GLY A 89 -47.01 -26.67 12.59
C GLY A 89 -47.53 -25.45 11.80
N ARG A 90 -47.87 -24.32 12.45
CA ARG A 90 -48.26 -23.06 11.77
C ARG A 90 -47.04 -22.39 11.11
N GLN A 91 -47.21 -21.74 9.95
CA GLN A 91 -46.11 -21.21 9.10
C GLN A 91 -45.04 -20.36 9.82
N SER A 92 -45.41 -19.46 10.75
CA SER A 92 -44.43 -18.66 11.50
C SER A 92 -43.58 -19.50 12.45
N SER A 93 -44.22 -20.44 13.16
CA SER A 93 -43.52 -21.39 14.06
C SER A 93 -42.61 -22.38 13.34
N ILE A 94 -42.90 -22.69 12.06
CA ILE A 94 -42.05 -23.56 11.23
C ILE A 94 -40.75 -22.84 10.84
N SER A 95 -40.84 -21.56 10.47
CA SER A 95 -39.67 -20.76 10.06
C SER A 95 -38.65 -20.63 11.21
N ASP A 96 -39.13 -20.31 12.42
CA ASP A 96 -38.23 -20.16 13.57
C ASP A 96 -37.63 -21.49 14.02
N ARG A 97 -38.40 -22.59 14.00
CA ARG A 97 -37.87 -23.94 14.22
C ARG A 97 -36.84 -24.35 13.17
N ALA A 98 -37.05 -24.02 11.90
CA ALA A 98 -36.10 -24.30 10.84
C ALA A 98 -34.80 -23.50 11.00
N LYS A 99 -34.87 -22.24 11.46
CA LYS A 99 -33.68 -21.45 11.79
C LYS A 99 -32.90 -22.07 12.95
N VAL A 100 -33.58 -22.48 14.03
CA VAL A 100 -32.94 -23.13 15.17
C VAL A 100 -32.29 -24.45 14.76
N ALA A 101 -33.00 -25.31 14.03
CA ALA A 101 -32.46 -26.56 13.50
C ALA A 101 -31.25 -26.33 12.58
N MET A 102 -31.29 -25.31 11.72
CA MET A 102 -30.17 -24.94 10.86
C MET A 102 -28.98 -24.39 11.66
N GLN A 103 -29.23 -23.64 12.74
CA GLN A 103 -28.18 -23.14 13.63
C GLN A 103 -27.52 -24.27 14.42
N GLU A 104 -28.30 -25.18 15.00
CA GLU A 104 -27.78 -26.38 15.66
C GLU A 104 -26.96 -27.23 14.69
N TYR A 105 -27.45 -27.40 13.46
CA TYR A 105 -26.71 -28.11 12.43
C TYR A 105 -25.39 -27.42 12.08
N LEU A 106 -25.41 -26.10 11.91
CA LEU A 106 -24.21 -25.30 11.65
C LEU A 106 -23.20 -25.36 12.79
N ASN A 107 -23.65 -25.48 14.04
CA ASN A 107 -22.75 -25.62 15.20
C ASN A 107 -21.90 -26.88 15.13
N HIS A 108 -22.34 -27.96 14.46
CA HIS A 108 -21.49 -29.13 14.25
C HIS A 108 -20.27 -28.83 13.36
N PHE A 109 -20.38 -27.89 12.42
CA PHE A 109 -19.28 -27.47 11.56
C PHE A 109 -18.42 -26.40 12.23
N LEU A 110 -19.06 -25.42 12.88
CA LEU A 110 -18.38 -24.25 13.46
C LEU A 110 -17.76 -24.54 14.82
N GLY A 111 -18.30 -25.49 15.58
CA GLY A 111 -17.76 -25.93 16.86
C GLY A 111 -16.62 -26.95 16.72
N ASN A 112 -16.35 -27.44 15.51
CA ASN A 112 -15.31 -28.42 15.25
C ASN A 112 -14.08 -27.76 14.62
N MET A 113 -12.98 -27.70 15.38
CA MET A 113 -11.73 -27.05 14.96
C MET A 113 -11.07 -27.71 13.74
N ASP A 114 -11.27 -29.02 13.54
CA ASP A 114 -10.69 -29.76 12.41
C ASP A 114 -11.39 -29.45 11.08
N ILE A 115 -12.65 -28.98 11.15
CA ILE A 115 -13.50 -28.72 9.98
C ILE A 115 -13.67 -27.22 9.73
N VAL A 116 -13.71 -26.39 10.77
CA VAL A 116 -14.03 -24.95 10.65
C VAL A 116 -13.02 -24.19 9.78
N ASN A 117 -11.75 -24.61 9.78
CA ASN A 117 -10.68 -24.03 8.98
C ASN A 117 -10.55 -24.67 7.57
N SER A 118 -11.47 -25.55 7.20
CA SER A 118 -11.48 -26.17 5.88
C SER A 118 -11.81 -25.17 4.76
N ARG A 119 -11.32 -25.44 3.54
CA ARG A 119 -11.62 -24.63 2.36
C ARG A 119 -13.12 -24.57 2.09
N GLU A 120 -13.84 -25.66 2.34
CA GLU A 120 -15.29 -25.77 2.15
C GLU A 120 -16.05 -24.85 3.11
N VAL A 121 -15.68 -24.86 4.40
CA VAL A 121 -16.32 -24.02 5.42
C VAL A 121 -15.97 -22.56 5.21
N CYS A 122 -14.69 -22.21 4.95
CA CYS A 122 -14.30 -20.82 4.67
C CYS A 122 -15.03 -20.27 3.44
N LYS A 123 -15.16 -21.08 2.38
CA LYS A 123 -15.94 -20.71 1.19
C LYS A 123 -17.43 -20.55 1.48
N PHE A 124 -18.00 -21.42 2.32
CA PHE A 124 -19.40 -21.31 2.75
C PHE A 124 -19.64 -20.02 3.56
N LEU A 125 -18.75 -19.70 4.49
CA LEU A 125 -18.76 -18.48 5.29
C LEU A 125 -18.39 -17.21 4.49
N GLU A 126 -17.89 -17.39 3.27
CA GLU A 126 -17.37 -16.33 2.42
C GLU A 126 -16.25 -15.54 3.13
N VAL A 127 -15.31 -16.24 3.78
CA VAL A 127 -14.20 -15.63 4.52
C VAL A 127 -12.84 -16.04 3.96
N SER A 128 -11.86 -15.18 4.19
CA SER A 128 -10.42 -15.38 3.91
C SER A 128 -9.60 -15.00 5.13
N LYS A 129 -8.27 -15.19 5.07
CA LYS A 129 -7.35 -14.64 6.10
C LYS A 129 -7.59 -13.14 6.33
N LEU A 130 -7.80 -12.38 5.25
CA LEU A 130 -8.06 -10.94 5.33
C LEU A 130 -9.38 -10.60 6.03
N SER A 131 -10.37 -11.50 6.07
CA SER A 131 -11.60 -11.27 6.84
C SER A 131 -11.32 -11.01 8.32
N PHE A 132 -10.23 -11.57 8.85
CA PHE A 132 -9.85 -11.54 10.26
C PHE A 132 -8.68 -10.60 10.56
N SER A 133 -8.23 -9.83 9.57
CA SER A 133 -7.22 -8.77 9.71
C SER A 133 -7.88 -7.43 10.06
N PRO A 134 -7.95 -7.04 11.36
CA PRO A 134 -8.58 -5.78 11.78
C PRO A 134 -7.86 -4.54 11.23
N GLU A 135 -6.56 -4.63 10.96
CA GLU A 135 -5.73 -3.56 10.40
C GLU A 135 -6.25 -3.05 9.05
N TYR A 136 -6.94 -3.90 8.27
CA TYR A 136 -7.55 -3.54 6.99
C TYR A 136 -9.05 -3.23 7.09
N GLY A 137 -9.58 -3.11 8.31
CA GLY A 137 -10.97 -2.77 8.58
C GLY A 137 -11.94 -3.94 8.48
N PRO A 138 -13.25 -3.69 8.70
CA PRO A 138 -14.27 -4.73 8.68
C PRO A 138 -14.34 -5.44 7.33
N LYS A 139 -14.69 -6.73 7.37
CA LYS A 139 -15.05 -7.49 6.18
C LYS A 139 -16.33 -6.91 5.56
N LEU A 140 -16.30 -6.58 4.27
CA LEU A 140 -17.50 -6.17 3.53
C LEU A 140 -18.08 -7.33 2.70
N LYS A 141 -17.40 -7.71 1.61
CA LYS A 141 -17.89 -8.75 0.70
C LYS A 141 -16.73 -9.57 0.15
N GLU A 142 -16.87 -10.89 0.13
CA GLU A 142 -15.86 -11.77 -0.45
C GLU A 142 -16.52 -12.91 -1.22
N ALA A 143 -15.94 -13.33 -2.35
CA ALA A 143 -16.33 -14.54 -3.06
C ALA A 143 -15.35 -14.85 -4.19
N TYR A 144 -15.44 -16.07 -4.72
CA TYR A 144 -14.82 -16.38 -6.01
C TYR A 144 -15.46 -15.59 -7.15
N VAL A 145 -14.60 -14.98 -7.95
CA VAL A 145 -14.93 -14.26 -9.19
C VAL A 145 -13.97 -14.68 -10.28
N MET A 146 -14.35 -14.46 -11.54
CA MET A 146 -13.41 -14.59 -12.66
C MET A 146 -12.86 -13.21 -12.99
N VAL A 147 -11.55 -13.07 -13.18
CA VAL A 147 -10.88 -11.81 -13.50
C VAL A 147 -10.16 -11.91 -14.82
N LYS A 148 -10.24 -10.87 -15.64
CA LYS A 148 -9.51 -10.75 -16.90
C LYS A 148 -8.22 -9.96 -16.72
N HIS A 149 -7.16 -10.35 -17.43
CA HIS A 149 -5.88 -9.61 -17.53
C HIS A 149 -5.05 -9.52 -16.24
N LEU A 150 -5.15 -10.52 -15.34
CA LEU A 150 -4.10 -10.71 -14.33
C LEU A 150 -2.82 -11.26 -14.99
N PRO A 151 -1.62 -10.96 -14.45
CA PRO A 151 -0.42 -11.72 -14.77
C PRO A 151 -0.73 -13.21 -14.70
N LYS A 152 -0.29 -14.01 -15.68
CA LYS A 152 -0.61 -15.44 -15.70
C LYS A 152 0.08 -16.12 -14.53
N ILE A 153 -0.69 -16.75 -13.64
CA ILE A 153 -0.18 -17.69 -12.65
C ILE A 153 0.37 -18.88 -13.44
N ALA A 154 1.66 -19.19 -13.28
CA ALA A 154 2.25 -20.38 -13.90
C ALA A 154 1.62 -21.61 -13.23
N LYS A 155 0.79 -22.37 -13.96
CA LYS A 155 0.34 -23.68 -13.51
C LYS A 155 1.30 -24.73 -14.06
N ASN A 156 1.76 -25.64 -13.20
CA ASN A 156 2.65 -26.75 -13.59
C ASN A 156 2.00 -27.78 -14.53
N ASP A 157 0.67 -27.74 -14.72
CA ASP A 157 -0.08 -28.68 -15.57
C ASP A 157 -0.50 -28.08 -16.93
N ASP A 158 0.47 -27.70 -17.75
CA ASP A 158 0.22 -27.29 -19.14
C ASP A 158 0.22 -28.49 -20.11
N SER A 159 -0.13 -29.70 -19.62
CA SER A 159 -0.27 -30.93 -20.42
C SER A 159 -1.68 -31.18 -20.97
N ASP A 160 -2.71 -30.48 -20.47
CA ASP A 160 -4.10 -30.65 -20.92
C ASP A 160 -4.48 -29.75 -22.12
N ARG A 161 -3.61 -29.67 -23.12
CA ARG A 161 -3.98 -29.07 -24.42
C ARG A 161 -4.83 -30.06 -25.22
N CYS A 162 -6.15 -29.98 -25.05
CA CYS A 162 -7.12 -30.65 -25.89
C CYS A 162 -6.87 -30.33 -27.39
N CYS A 163 -6.54 -31.35 -28.19
CA CYS A 163 -6.18 -31.22 -29.60
C CYS A 163 -7.35 -30.82 -30.52
N ALA A 164 -8.58 -30.69 -30.02
CA ALA A 164 -9.76 -30.36 -30.82
C ALA A 164 -9.97 -28.85 -31.06
N CYS A 165 -9.12 -27.99 -30.49
CA CYS A 165 -9.37 -26.54 -30.41
C CYS A 165 -8.81 -25.70 -31.58
N HIS A 166 -8.33 -26.30 -32.67
CA HIS A 166 -7.75 -25.55 -33.80
C HIS A 166 -8.79 -25.01 -34.80
N TRP A 167 -10.03 -25.53 -34.83
CA TRP A 167 -11.05 -25.09 -35.79
C TRP A 167 -12.00 -24.01 -35.29
N PHE A 168 -12.12 -23.84 -33.97
CA PHE A 168 -12.90 -22.78 -33.34
C PHE A 168 -11.97 -21.92 -32.51
N ASN A 169 -11.63 -20.73 -33.01
CA ASN A 169 -10.81 -19.73 -32.34
C ASN A 169 -11.56 -19.08 -31.13
N CYS A 170 -12.24 -19.90 -30.32
CA CYS A 170 -13.24 -19.48 -29.32
C CYS A 170 -12.71 -19.46 -27.87
N CYS A 171 -11.45 -19.86 -27.62
CA CYS A 171 -10.97 -20.05 -26.24
C CYS A 171 -9.60 -19.43 -25.99
N ASN A 172 -9.42 -18.16 -26.34
CA ASN A 172 -8.33 -17.34 -25.78
C ASN A 172 -8.86 -16.43 -24.66
N ASP A 173 -9.70 -16.99 -23.77
CA ASP A 173 -10.31 -16.26 -22.67
C ASP A 173 -9.31 -16.26 -21.49
N ASN A 174 -8.50 -15.20 -21.39
CA ASN A 174 -7.54 -14.96 -20.31
C ASN A 174 -8.26 -14.60 -18.98
N TRP A 175 -9.23 -15.41 -18.58
CA TRP A 175 -10.00 -15.29 -17.36
C TRP A 175 -9.49 -16.27 -16.32
N GLN A 176 -9.13 -15.76 -15.16
CA GLN A 176 -8.62 -16.55 -14.05
C GLN A 176 -9.62 -16.51 -12.90
N LYS A 177 -9.81 -17.66 -12.23
CA LYS A 177 -10.67 -17.73 -11.05
C LYS A 177 -9.86 -17.31 -9.84
N VAL A 178 -10.32 -16.29 -9.13
CA VAL A 178 -9.63 -15.71 -7.97
C VAL A 178 -10.62 -15.44 -6.84
N TRP A 179 -10.12 -15.31 -5.62
CA TRP A 179 -10.91 -14.89 -4.47
C TRP A 179 -10.85 -13.37 -4.33
N ALA A 180 -11.98 -12.68 -4.56
CA ALA A 180 -12.05 -11.24 -4.38
C ALA A 180 -12.45 -10.90 -2.94
N VAL A 181 -11.74 -9.94 -2.35
CA VAL A 181 -11.94 -9.43 -0.99
C VAL A 181 -12.19 -7.93 -1.05
N LEU A 182 -13.41 -7.51 -0.71
CA LEU A 182 -13.77 -6.10 -0.58
C LEU A 182 -13.62 -5.66 0.88
N LYS A 183 -12.80 -4.63 1.06
CA LYS A 183 -12.57 -3.94 2.33
C LYS A 183 -12.90 -2.44 2.17
N PRO A 184 -13.01 -1.68 3.27
CA PRO A 184 -13.22 -0.25 3.19
C PRO A 184 -12.04 0.43 2.47
N GLY A 185 -12.30 0.94 1.26
CA GLY A 185 -11.32 1.67 0.48
C GLY A 185 -10.42 0.84 -0.44
N PHE A 186 -10.61 -0.48 -0.57
CA PHE A 186 -9.94 -1.26 -1.62
C PHE A 186 -10.64 -2.58 -1.96
N LEU A 187 -10.32 -3.10 -3.15
CA LEU A 187 -10.66 -4.45 -3.61
C LEU A 187 -9.38 -5.24 -3.87
N ALA A 188 -9.12 -6.27 -3.06
CA ALA A 188 -8.00 -7.19 -3.23
C ALA A 188 -8.41 -8.47 -3.94
N LEU A 189 -7.49 -9.06 -4.70
CA LEU A 189 -7.65 -10.32 -5.40
C LEU A 189 -6.60 -11.31 -4.92
N LEU A 190 -7.02 -12.43 -4.35
CA LEU A 190 -6.16 -13.52 -3.88
C LEU A 190 -6.27 -14.72 -4.84
N GLU A 191 -5.23 -15.53 -4.92
CA GLU A 191 -5.32 -16.82 -5.63
C GLU A 191 -6.29 -17.75 -4.88
N ASP A 192 -6.12 -17.83 -3.56
CA ASP A 192 -6.95 -18.61 -2.65
C ASP A 192 -7.31 -17.84 -1.36
N PRO A 193 -8.43 -18.16 -0.67
CA PRO A 193 -8.82 -17.48 0.58
C PRO A 193 -7.79 -17.62 1.71
N PHE A 194 -6.89 -18.61 1.64
CA PHE A 194 -5.85 -18.83 2.62
C PHE A 194 -4.53 -18.11 2.30
N ASP A 195 -4.44 -17.42 1.17
CA ASP A 195 -3.25 -16.64 0.85
C ASP A 195 -3.25 -15.32 1.61
N ALA A 196 -2.08 -14.94 2.11
CA ALA A 196 -1.88 -13.65 2.77
C ALA A 196 -1.55 -12.54 1.77
N LYS A 197 -0.94 -12.89 0.64
CA LYS A 197 -0.45 -11.95 -0.37
C LYS A 197 -1.46 -11.82 -1.52
N PRO A 198 -1.83 -10.59 -1.92
CA PRO A 198 -2.72 -10.40 -3.06
C PRO A 198 -1.99 -10.58 -4.40
N LEU A 199 -2.69 -11.16 -5.38
CA LEU A 199 -2.31 -11.18 -6.79
C LEU A 199 -2.41 -9.79 -7.42
N ASP A 200 -3.47 -9.06 -7.09
CA ASP A 200 -3.64 -7.65 -7.46
C ASP A 200 -4.56 -6.94 -6.45
N ILE A 201 -4.52 -5.61 -6.45
CA ILE A 201 -5.33 -4.75 -5.58
C ILE A 201 -5.72 -3.46 -6.28
N ILE A 202 -6.99 -3.07 -6.16
CA ILE A 202 -7.47 -1.75 -6.54
C ILE A 202 -7.72 -0.96 -5.25
N VAL A 203 -6.83 -0.02 -4.95
CA VAL A 203 -7.04 0.97 -3.90
C VAL A 203 -7.97 2.03 -4.44
N PHE A 204 -9.06 2.31 -3.72
CA PHE A 204 -10.02 3.32 -4.14
C PHE A 204 -9.47 4.73 -3.90
N ASP A 205 -9.77 5.65 -4.80
CA ASP A 205 -9.27 7.02 -4.84
C ASP A 205 -10.47 7.97 -4.98
N VAL A 206 -10.21 9.27 -4.81
CA VAL A 206 -11.23 10.31 -4.95
C VAL A 206 -11.81 10.29 -6.35
N LEU A 207 -13.13 10.23 -6.42
CA LEU A 207 -13.84 10.29 -7.69
C LEU A 207 -14.09 11.75 -8.10
N PRO A 208 -14.06 12.07 -9.41
CA PRO A 208 -14.43 13.39 -9.91
C PRO A 208 -15.80 13.80 -9.39
N ALA A 209 -15.96 15.09 -9.05
CA ALA A 209 -17.27 15.65 -8.76
C ALA A 209 -18.20 15.46 -9.97
N SER A 210 -19.45 15.09 -9.72
CA SER A 210 -20.47 15.03 -10.77
C SER A 210 -20.63 16.42 -11.38
N ASP A 211 -20.59 16.50 -12.71
CA ASP A 211 -20.61 17.69 -13.55
C ASP A 211 -21.95 18.45 -13.55
N GLY A 212 -22.81 18.25 -12.53
CA GLY A 212 -24.07 18.96 -12.36
C GLY A 212 -25.16 18.64 -13.41
N ASN A 213 -24.82 17.93 -14.49
CA ASN A 213 -25.73 17.62 -15.59
C ASN A 213 -26.61 16.38 -15.36
N GLY A 214 -26.54 15.74 -14.18
CA GLY A 214 -27.35 14.56 -13.86
C GLY A 214 -26.96 13.29 -14.63
N GLU A 215 -26.03 13.36 -15.58
CA GLU A 215 -25.44 12.20 -16.24
C GLU A 215 -24.29 11.62 -15.39
N GLY A 216 -24.67 10.73 -14.49
CA GLY A 216 -23.77 9.74 -13.91
C GLY A 216 -22.95 10.25 -12.71
N ARG A 217 -23.42 9.91 -11.50
CA ARG A 217 -22.50 9.78 -10.37
C ARG A 217 -21.36 8.86 -10.81
N VAL A 218 -20.12 9.33 -10.76
CA VAL A 218 -18.97 8.46 -11.02
C VAL A 218 -19.05 7.29 -10.05
N SER A 219 -19.12 6.09 -10.61
CA SER A 219 -19.25 4.86 -9.85
C SER A 219 -17.91 4.11 -9.92
N LEU A 220 -17.53 3.50 -8.80
CA LEU A 220 -16.36 2.62 -8.77
C LEU A 220 -16.60 1.35 -9.57
N ALA A 221 -17.85 0.89 -9.61
CA ALA A 221 -18.25 -0.33 -10.30
C ALA A 221 -19.50 -0.12 -11.17
N GLU A 222 -19.48 -0.72 -12.36
CA GLU A 222 -20.60 -0.71 -13.31
C GLU A 222 -20.82 -2.09 -13.95
N GLU A 223 -22.08 -2.40 -14.29
CA GLU A 223 -22.42 -3.60 -15.04
C GLU A 223 -21.92 -3.49 -16.49
N VAL A 224 -21.33 -4.56 -17.03
CA VAL A 224 -20.88 -4.60 -18.42
C VAL A 224 -21.70 -5.63 -19.19
N LYS A 225 -22.36 -5.14 -20.24
CA LYS A 225 -23.08 -6.00 -21.20
C LYS A 225 -22.07 -6.71 -22.09
N GLU A 226 -22.01 -8.04 -22.00
CA GLU A 226 -21.21 -8.85 -22.92
C GLU A 226 -22.00 -9.25 -24.17
N ARG A 227 -21.28 -9.59 -25.25
CA ARG A 227 -21.88 -10.14 -26.47
C ARG A 227 -22.64 -11.45 -26.20
N ASN A 228 -22.17 -12.24 -25.24
CA ASN A 228 -22.85 -13.46 -24.82
C ASN A 228 -23.75 -13.16 -23.62
N PRO A 229 -25.09 -13.30 -23.73
CA PRO A 229 -26.03 -12.97 -22.65
C PRO A 229 -25.93 -13.89 -21.43
N LEU A 230 -25.28 -15.05 -21.56
CA LEU A 230 -25.01 -15.98 -20.45
C LEU A 230 -23.78 -15.58 -19.62
N ARG A 231 -23.02 -14.56 -20.06
CA ARG A 231 -21.84 -14.07 -19.34
C ARG A 231 -22.18 -12.77 -18.63
N HIS A 232 -22.17 -12.85 -17.30
CA HIS A 232 -22.49 -11.72 -16.44
C HIS A 232 -21.20 -11.08 -15.92
N SER A 233 -20.92 -9.87 -16.39
CA SER A 233 -19.67 -9.15 -16.08
C SER A 233 -19.91 -7.77 -15.52
N PHE A 234 -18.93 -7.28 -14.76
CA PHE A 234 -18.87 -5.90 -14.28
C PHE A 234 -17.44 -5.40 -14.36
N LYS A 235 -17.28 -4.09 -14.35
CA LYS A 235 -15.98 -3.42 -14.41
C LYS A 235 -15.83 -2.59 -13.16
N VAL A 236 -14.65 -2.67 -12.54
CA VAL A 236 -14.26 -1.79 -11.43
C VAL A 236 -13.21 -0.84 -11.96
N THR A 237 -13.44 0.47 -11.82
CA THR A 237 -12.56 1.52 -12.33
C THR A 237 -12.28 2.53 -11.23
N CYS A 238 -11.00 2.85 -11.04
CA CYS A 238 -10.57 3.86 -10.08
C CYS A 238 -9.23 4.45 -10.52
N GLY A 239 -9.17 5.78 -10.65
CA GLY A 239 -8.04 6.48 -11.26
C GLY A 239 -7.74 5.93 -12.65
N VAL A 240 -6.46 5.62 -12.90
CA VAL A 240 -6.00 5.01 -14.17
C VAL A 240 -6.21 3.49 -14.24
N ARG A 241 -6.77 2.87 -13.20
CA ARG A 241 -6.94 1.41 -13.12
C ARG A 241 -8.35 1.01 -13.50
N SER A 242 -8.45 -0.04 -14.31
CA SER A 242 -9.72 -0.67 -14.64
C SER A 242 -9.55 -2.18 -14.75
N ILE A 243 -10.42 -2.94 -14.09
CA ILE A 243 -10.43 -4.41 -14.15
C ILE A 243 -11.81 -4.93 -14.49
N ARG A 244 -11.87 -5.99 -15.30
CA ARG A 244 -13.11 -6.68 -15.63
C ARG A 244 -13.24 -7.97 -14.85
N LEU A 245 -14.41 -8.12 -14.24
CA LEU A 245 -14.78 -9.23 -13.38
C LEU A 245 -16.04 -9.92 -13.93
N ARG A 246 -16.16 -11.22 -13.72
CA ARG A 246 -17.29 -12.06 -14.12
C ARG A 246 -17.80 -12.87 -12.94
N THR A 247 -19.12 -13.04 -12.88
CA THR A 247 -19.78 -13.87 -11.87
C THR A 247 -20.77 -14.85 -12.52
N LYS A 248 -21.40 -15.71 -11.70
CA LYS A 248 -22.31 -16.76 -12.19
C LYS A 248 -23.70 -16.27 -12.59
N SER A 249 -24.13 -15.09 -12.15
CA SER A 249 -25.49 -14.59 -12.42
C SER A 249 -25.54 -13.06 -12.44
N SER A 250 -26.50 -12.50 -13.17
CA SER A 250 -26.75 -11.04 -13.18
C SER A 250 -27.08 -10.51 -11.79
N ALA A 251 -27.79 -11.27 -10.94
CA ALA A 251 -28.05 -10.87 -9.56
C ALA A 251 -26.75 -10.70 -8.76
N LYS A 252 -25.80 -11.63 -8.89
CA LYS A 252 -24.49 -11.52 -8.21
C LYS A 252 -23.66 -10.35 -8.74
N VAL A 253 -23.75 -10.03 -10.03
CA VAL A 253 -23.15 -8.82 -10.59
C VAL A 253 -23.70 -7.57 -9.90
N LYS A 254 -25.03 -7.45 -9.81
CA LYS A 254 -25.69 -6.32 -9.13
C LYS A 254 -25.28 -6.22 -7.66
N ASP A 255 -25.21 -7.35 -6.95
CA ASP A 255 -24.77 -7.38 -5.56
C ASP A 255 -23.33 -6.87 -5.39
N TRP A 256 -22.42 -7.22 -6.31
CA TRP A 256 -21.03 -6.77 -6.28
C TRP A 256 -20.90 -5.28 -6.62
N VAL A 257 -21.59 -4.83 -7.67
CA VAL A 257 -21.62 -3.42 -8.08
C VAL A 257 -22.16 -2.56 -6.94
N ALA A 258 -23.27 -2.97 -6.32
CA ALA A 258 -23.83 -2.27 -5.17
C ALA A 258 -22.85 -2.24 -3.99
N ALA A 259 -22.27 -3.38 -3.62
CA ALA A 259 -21.34 -3.45 -2.49
C ALA A 259 -20.07 -2.59 -2.68
N ILE A 260 -19.50 -2.58 -3.88
CA ILE A 260 -18.29 -1.80 -4.17
C ILE A 260 -18.58 -0.29 -4.13
N ASN A 261 -19.69 0.13 -4.76
CA ASN A 261 -20.10 1.53 -4.72
C ASN A 261 -20.46 1.96 -3.30
N ASP A 262 -21.09 1.08 -2.51
CA ASP A 262 -21.39 1.35 -1.09
C ASP A 262 -20.13 1.50 -0.23
N ALA A 263 -19.14 0.62 -0.44
CA ALA A 263 -17.87 0.65 0.26
C ALA A 263 -17.06 1.92 0.01
N GLY A 264 -17.20 2.53 -1.18
CA GLY A 264 -16.51 3.77 -1.54
C GLY A 264 -17.31 5.04 -1.20
N LEU A 265 -18.63 5.02 -1.35
CA LEU A 265 -19.46 6.24 -1.47
C LEU A 265 -20.45 6.49 -0.32
N ARG A 266 -20.54 5.61 0.68
CA ARG A 266 -21.60 5.72 1.72
C ARG A 266 -21.23 6.63 2.90
N PRO A 267 -20.02 6.60 3.49
CA PRO A 267 -19.66 7.57 4.52
C PRO A 267 -19.07 8.84 3.87
N PRO A 268 -19.52 10.07 4.24
CA PRO A 268 -18.92 11.32 3.73
C PRO A 268 -17.43 11.48 4.09
N GLU A 269 -16.95 10.73 5.08
CA GLU A 269 -15.54 10.60 5.47
C GLU A 269 -14.76 9.56 4.64
N GLY A 270 -15.41 8.94 3.65
CA GLY A 270 -14.83 7.92 2.78
C GLY A 270 -13.88 8.51 1.73
N TRP A 271 -12.84 7.75 1.40
CA TRP A 271 -11.75 8.08 0.47
C TRP A 271 -12.16 8.46 -0.96
N CYS A 272 -13.40 8.19 -1.35
CA CYS A 272 -13.87 8.42 -2.72
C CYS A 272 -14.62 9.74 -2.89
N HIS A 273 -14.88 10.46 -1.80
CA HIS A 273 -15.54 11.75 -1.85
C HIS A 273 -14.54 12.88 -2.15
N PRO A 274 -14.93 13.90 -2.93
CA PRO A 274 -14.11 15.11 -3.03
C PRO A 274 -13.91 15.75 -1.65
N HIS A 275 -12.66 16.04 -1.30
CA HIS A 275 -12.32 16.72 -0.05
C HIS A 275 -11.84 18.14 -0.29
N ARG A 276 -11.63 18.90 0.79
CA ARG A 276 -11.14 20.29 0.75
C ARG A 276 -9.88 20.38 -0.12
N PHE A 277 -9.82 21.41 -0.97
CA PHE A 277 -8.73 21.66 -1.93
C PHE A 277 -8.51 20.56 -3.00
N GLY A 278 -9.48 19.65 -3.18
CA GLY A 278 -9.31 18.51 -4.09
C GLY A 278 -8.31 17.46 -3.57
N SER A 279 -8.02 17.48 -2.27
CA SER A 279 -7.16 16.48 -1.61
C SER A 279 -7.77 15.08 -1.71
N PHE A 280 -6.89 14.06 -1.79
CA PHE A 280 -7.32 12.66 -1.67
C PHE A 280 -7.74 12.31 -0.23
N ALA A 281 -7.34 13.13 0.75
CA ALA A 281 -7.60 12.92 2.16
C ALA A 281 -8.51 14.00 2.77
N PRO A 282 -9.45 13.60 3.65
CA PRO A 282 -10.30 14.53 4.37
C PRO A 282 -9.49 15.28 5.45
N PRO A 283 -9.97 16.44 5.92
CA PRO A 283 -9.43 17.08 7.11
C PRO A 283 -9.48 16.13 8.33
N ARG A 284 -8.39 16.07 9.09
CA ARG A 284 -8.22 15.27 10.31
C ARG A 284 -7.91 16.17 11.51
N GLY A 285 -8.13 15.69 12.72
CA GLY A 285 -7.84 16.45 13.95
C GLY A 285 -8.80 17.61 14.22
N LEU A 286 -9.96 17.64 13.53
CA LEU A 286 -11.07 18.56 13.84
C LEU A 286 -11.98 17.99 14.95
N THR A 287 -11.78 16.72 15.30
CA THR A 287 -12.45 15.99 16.37
C THR A 287 -11.41 15.28 17.21
N GLU A 288 -11.80 14.70 18.35
CA GLU A 288 -10.92 13.86 19.18
C GLU A 288 -10.68 12.48 18.52
N ASP A 289 -9.98 12.48 17.39
CA ASP A 289 -9.67 11.30 16.57
C ASP A 289 -8.23 10.77 16.80
N GLY A 290 -7.51 11.37 17.76
CA GLY A 290 -6.12 11.04 18.08
C GLY A 290 -5.08 11.68 17.15
N SER A 291 -5.49 12.59 16.26
CA SER A 291 -4.54 13.33 15.43
C SER A 291 -3.67 14.25 16.27
N GLN A 292 -2.36 14.17 16.06
CA GLN A 292 -1.39 15.12 16.64
C GLN A 292 -0.38 15.52 15.58
N ALA A 293 0.22 16.69 15.74
CA ALA A 293 1.27 17.20 14.87
C ALA A 293 2.36 17.89 15.68
N GLN A 294 3.62 17.66 15.31
CA GLN A 294 4.79 18.32 15.89
C GLN A 294 5.68 18.81 14.75
N TRP A 295 5.97 20.10 14.72
CA TRP A 295 6.92 20.66 13.77
C TRP A 295 8.34 20.61 14.32
N PHE A 296 9.32 20.59 13.40
CA PHE A 296 10.74 20.63 13.67
C PHE A 296 11.37 21.71 12.80
N ILE A 297 12.23 22.52 13.39
CA ILE A 297 13.08 23.47 12.67
C ILE A 297 14.47 22.82 12.57
N ASP A 298 15.00 22.80 11.37
CA ASP A 298 16.29 22.20 10.98
C ASP A 298 16.39 20.69 11.20
N GLY A 299 17.54 20.13 10.78
CA GLY A 299 17.77 18.69 10.74
C GLY A 299 17.96 18.01 12.08
N MET A 300 18.53 18.68 13.09
CA MET A 300 18.90 18.03 14.36
C MET A 300 17.71 17.39 15.07
N ALA A 301 16.66 18.16 15.35
CA ALA A 301 15.50 17.65 16.08
C ALA A 301 14.67 16.67 15.23
N ALA A 302 14.55 16.93 13.92
CA ALA A 302 13.82 16.06 13.01
C ALA A 302 14.49 14.68 12.88
N PHE A 303 15.81 14.65 12.67
CA PHE A 303 16.53 13.39 12.50
C PHE A 303 16.66 12.59 13.79
N ASP A 304 16.78 13.26 14.95
CA ASP A 304 16.71 12.58 16.25
C ASP A 304 15.35 11.90 16.48
N ALA A 305 14.25 12.59 16.16
CA ALA A 305 12.91 12.03 16.24
C ALA A 305 12.70 10.86 15.26
N ILE A 306 13.20 10.98 14.01
CA ILE A 306 13.15 9.91 13.01
C ILE A 306 13.96 8.69 13.47
N ALA A 307 15.17 8.90 14.01
CA ALA A 307 16.01 7.82 14.53
C ALA A 307 15.28 7.05 15.65
N SER A 308 14.70 7.79 16.61
CA SER A 308 13.97 7.20 17.73
C SER A 308 12.75 6.40 17.25
N ALA A 309 11.99 6.93 16.29
CA ALA A 309 10.86 6.21 15.72
C ALA A 309 11.30 4.92 15.00
N ILE A 310 12.41 4.94 14.25
CA ILE A 310 12.95 3.74 13.60
C ILE A 310 13.36 2.70 14.65
N GLU A 311 14.05 3.11 15.72
CA GLU A 311 14.45 2.23 16.82
C GLU A 311 13.25 1.51 17.45
N ASP A 312 12.12 2.21 17.59
CA ASP A 312 10.90 1.67 18.18
C ASP A 312 10.07 0.77 17.25
N ALA A 313 10.27 0.85 15.93
CA ALA A 313 9.47 0.15 14.92
C ALA A 313 9.30 -1.36 15.20
N LYS A 314 8.10 -1.90 14.99
CA LYS A 314 7.75 -3.31 15.27
C LYS A 314 7.27 -4.08 14.06
N SER A 315 6.77 -3.41 13.03
CA SER A 315 6.11 -4.06 11.90
C SER A 315 6.66 -3.58 10.56
N GLU A 316 6.52 -2.29 10.24
CA GLU A 316 6.80 -1.79 8.89
C GLU A 316 7.38 -0.36 8.94
N ILE A 317 8.34 -0.12 8.06
CA ILE A 317 8.91 1.21 7.82
C ILE A 317 8.78 1.53 6.33
N PHE A 318 8.19 2.67 6.00
CA PHE A 318 8.12 3.18 4.63
C PHE A 318 8.95 4.46 4.48
N ILE A 319 9.74 4.55 3.41
CA ILE A 319 10.57 5.73 3.14
C ILE A 319 10.38 6.19 1.69
N CYS A 320 10.06 7.47 1.49
CA CYS A 320 10.19 8.15 0.20
C CYS A 320 11.27 9.22 0.31
N GLY A 321 12.09 9.36 -0.74
CA GLY A 321 13.08 10.43 -0.81
C GLY A 321 13.43 10.79 -2.23
N TRP A 322 13.66 12.08 -2.45
CA TRP A 322 14.27 12.56 -3.69
C TRP A 322 15.74 12.15 -3.75
N TRP A 323 16.41 12.19 -2.60
CA TRP A 323 17.77 11.69 -2.42
C TRP A 323 17.89 11.03 -1.04
N LEU A 324 18.56 9.87 -0.97
CA LEU A 324 18.76 9.13 0.27
C LEU A 324 20.21 8.64 0.34
N CYS A 325 20.91 8.95 1.43
CA CYS A 325 22.27 8.49 1.71
C CYS A 325 22.24 7.46 2.86
N PRO A 326 22.45 6.17 2.58
CA PRO A 326 22.40 5.11 3.61
C PRO A 326 23.36 5.36 4.78
N GLU A 327 24.49 6.00 4.51
CA GLU A 327 25.54 6.28 5.49
C GLU A 327 25.31 7.58 6.29
N LEU A 328 24.14 8.24 6.17
CA LEU A 328 23.80 9.43 6.96
C LEU A 328 23.68 9.08 8.46
N TYR A 329 24.34 9.85 9.33
CA TYR A 329 24.13 9.77 10.78
C TYR A 329 22.95 10.66 11.18
N LEU A 330 21.96 10.10 11.85
CA LEU A 330 20.78 10.85 12.28
C LEU A 330 21.00 11.63 13.58
N ARG A 331 21.94 11.19 14.43
CA ARG A 331 22.34 11.89 15.66
C ARG A 331 23.82 12.25 15.64
N ARG A 332 24.20 13.36 16.26
CA ARG A 332 25.58 13.89 16.34
C ARG A 332 25.95 14.22 17.78
N PRO A 333 27.25 14.19 18.17
CA PRO A 333 28.45 13.91 17.35
C PRO A 333 28.51 12.50 16.77
N PHE A 334 28.92 12.37 15.51
CA PHE A 334 28.74 11.11 14.75
C PHE A 334 29.57 9.93 15.28
N ARG A 335 30.72 10.19 15.91
CA ARG A 335 31.60 9.13 16.44
C ARG A 335 31.00 8.45 17.67
N GLU A 336 30.34 9.23 18.52
CA GLU A 336 29.67 8.74 19.74
C GLU A 336 28.32 8.11 19.41
N GLN A 337 27.68 8.60 18.34
CA GLN A 337 26.36 8.16 17.88
C GLN A 337 26.43 7.24 16.66
N ALA A 338 27.42 6.34 16.63
CA ALA A 338 27.67 5.50 15.46
C ALA A 338 26.49 4.58 15.09
N SER A 339 25.71 4.14 16.10
CA SER A 339 24.50 3.34 15.91
C SER A 339 23.36 4.10 15.24
N SER A 340 23.39 5.44 15.22
CA SER A 340 22.38 6.28 14.59
C SER A 340 22.55 6.43 13.07
N ARG A 341 23.51 5.73 12.47
CA ARG A 341 23.67 5.69 11.02
C ARG A 341 22.47 4.98 10.39
N LEU A 342 21.88 5.59 9.36
CA LEU A 342 20.59 5.17 8.80
C LEU A 342 20.60 3.69 8.38
N ASP A 343 21.61 3.26 7.62
CA ASP A 343 21.78 1.87 7.22
C ASP A 343 21.81 0.90 8.41
N SER A 344 22.50 1.27 9.49
CA SER A 344 22.68 0.45 10.70
C SER A 344 21.40 0.35 11.50
N LEU A 345 20.63 1.44 11.60
CA LEU A 345 19.29 1.46 12.19
C LEU A 345 18.35 0.54 11.41
N LEU A 346 18.28 0.70 10.08
CA LEU A 346 17.42 -0.12 9.24
C LEU A 346 17.84 -1.60 9.30
N GLU A 347 19.14 -1.91 9.32
CA GLU A 347 19.64 -3.28 9.50
C GLU A 347 19.17 -3.90 10.81
N ALA A 348 19.33 -3.17 11.92
CA ALA A 348 18.96 -3.63 13.25
C ALA A 348 17.46 -3.95 13.32
N LYS A 349 16.61 -3.13 12.70
CA LYS A 349 15.17 -3.36 12.64
C LYS A 349 14.79 -4.49 11.69
N ALA A 350 15.42 -4.57 10.53
CA ALA A 350 15.20 -5.64 9.58
C ALA A 350 15.52 -7.02 10.18
N LYS A 351 16.60 -7.13 10.96
CA LYS A 351 16.98 -8.32 11.73
C LYS A 351 15.96 -8.71 12.81
N GLN A 352 15.18 -7.75 13.30
CA GLN A 352 14.07 -7.97 14.25
C GLN A 352 12.76 -8.35 13.54
N GLY A 353 12.76 -8.50 12.21
CA GLY A 353 11.59 -8.90 11.41
C GLY A 353 10.80 -7.74 10.82
N VAL A 354 11.19 -6.49 11.09
CA VAL A 354 10.52 -5.30 10.52
C VAL A 354 10.68 -5.28 9.00
N GLN A 355 9.58 -5.07 8.28
CA GLN A 355 9.58 -4.98 6.82
C GLN A 355 9.85 -3.53 6.39
N ILE A 356 10.84 -3.31 5.54
CA ILE A 356 11.29 -1.96 5.17
C ILE A 356 11.11 -1.77 3.66
N TYR A 357 10.34 -0.74 3.29
CA TYR A 357 10.01 -0.45 1.89
C TYR A 357 10.44 0.98 1.54
N ILE A 358 11.30 1.11 0.53
CA ILE A 358 11.92 2.38 0.18
C ILE A 358 11.62 2.68 -1.29
N LEU A 359 11.01 3.84 -1.55
CA LEU A 359 10.73 4.33 -2.90
C LEU A 359 11.58 5.57 -3.18
N LEU A 360 12.60 5.41 -4.01
CA LEU A 360 13.51 6.47 -4.40
C LEU A 360 13.11 7.10 -5.74
N TYR A 361 13.37 8.40 -5.87
CA TYR A 361 13.42 9.01 -7.18
C TYR A 361 14.56 8.37 -8.01
N LYS A 362 14.24 7.91 -9.22
CA LYS A 362 15.24 7.53 -10.24
C LYS A 362 15.57 8.78 -11.04
N GLU A 363 16.81 9.23 -10.95
CA GLU A 363 17.32 10.42 -11.62
C GLU A 363 17.75 10.18 -13.07
N LEU A 364 17.80 11.26 -13.84
CA LEU A 364 18.60 11.33 -15.06
C LEU A 364 20.07 11.50 -14.67
N ALA A 365 20.84 10.41 -14.71
CA ALA A 365 22.23 10.36 -14.25
C ALA A 365 23.17 11.38 -14.93
N LEU A 366 22.83 11.86 -16.14
CA LEU A 366 23.59 12.91 -16.83
C LEU A 366 23.37 14.31 -16.24
N ALA A 367 22.24 14.52 -15.56
CA ALA A 367 21.83 15.82 -15.04
C ALA A 367 21.96 15.93 -13.51
N LEU A 368 21.89 14.81 -12.78
CA LEU A 368 21.88 14.80 -11.32
C LEU A 368 22.86 13.76 -10.78
N LYS A 369 23.60 14.13 -9.73
CA LYS A 369 24.64 13.31 -9.11
C LYS A 369 24.18 12.50 -7.88
N ILE A 370 22.88 12.51 -7.56
CA ILE A 370 22.35 11.88 -6.35
C ILE A 370 22.60 10.36 -6.26
N ASN A 371 22.83 9.71 -7.41
CA ASN A 371 23.20 8.31 -7.56
C ASN A 371 22.26 7.35 -6.81
N SER A 372 20.97 7.38 -7.13
CA SER A 372 19.99 6.52 -6.45
C SER A 372 20.25 5.03 -6.67
N VAL A 373 21.01 4.65 -7.72
CA VAL A 373 21.43 3.26 -7.94
C VAL A 373 22.43 2.81 -6.88
N TYR A 374 23.38 3.67 -6.47
CA TYR A 374 24.28 3.39 -5.35
C TYR A 374 23.48 3.15 -4.06
N SER A 375 22.58 4.08 -3.72
CA SER A 375 21.75 3.95 -2.51
C SER A 375 20.92 2.68 -2.53
N LYS A 376 20.31 2.33 -3.67
CA LYS A 376 19.58 1.07 -3.84
C LYS A 376 20.48 -0.15 -3.56
N ARG A 377 21.66 -0.23 -4.17
CA ARG A 377 22.57 -1.38 -3.99
C ARG A 377 22.99 -1.53 -2.53
N LYS A 378 23.38 -0.43 -1.89
CA LYS A 378 23.75 -0.41 -0.47
C LYS A 378 22.60 -0.89 0.40
N LEU A 379 21.40 -0.33 0.25
CA LEU A 379 20.24 -0.68 1.06
C LEU A 379 19.81 -2.15 0.88
N LEU A 380 19.80 -2.65 -0.36
CA LEU A 380 19.48 -4.06 -0.63
C LEU A 380 20.51 -5.03 -0.03
N SER A 381 21.76 -4.61 0.13
CA SER A 381 22.81 -5.45 0.73
C SER A 381 22.70 -5.58 2.25
N ILE A 382 21.85 -4.77 2.90
CA ILE A 382 21.72 -4.74 4.36
C ILE A 382 20.95 -5.96 4.89
N HIS A 383 19.77 -6.25 4.32
CA HIS A 383 18.91 -7.36 4.77
C HIS A 383 17.81 -7.68 3.74
N GLU A 384 17.34 -8.93 3.68
CA GLU A 384 16.24 -9.37 2.77
C GLU A 384 14.87 -8.70 3.03
N ASN A 385 14.70 -8.13 4.23
CA ASN A 385 13.49 -7.39 4.60
C ASN A 385 13.52 -5.94 4.10
N VAL A 386 14.66 -5.48 3.57
CA VAL A 386 14.81 -4.16 2.96
C VAL A 386 14.55 -4.27 1.46
N ARG A 387 13.51 -3.59 0.98
CA ARG A 387 13.08 -3.61 -0.41
C ARG A 387 13.10 -2.21 -0.98
N VAL A 388 13.75 -2.05 -2.12
CA VAL A 388 13.96 -0.73 -2.73
C VAL A 388 13.48 -0.70 -4.17
N LEU A 389 12.60 0.25 -4.47
CA LEU A 389 12.21 0.61 -5.82
C LEU A 389 12.73 1.99 -6.18
N ARG A 390 13.06 2.19 -7.47
CA ARG A 390 13.37 3.50 -8.04
C ARG A 390 12.42 3.78 -9.18
N TYR A 391 11.88 4.99 -9.24
CA TYR A 391 10.90 5.40 -10.25
C TYR A 391 10.97 6.92 -10.46
N PRO A 392 10.64 7.49 -11.64
CA PRO A 392 10.19 6.86 -12.90
C PRO A 392 11.31 6.28 -13.77
N ASP A 393 10.95 5.39 -14.71
CA ASP A 393 11.78 5.18 -15.90
C ASP A 393 11.46 6.27 -16.91
N HIS A 394 12.37 7.24 -17.04
CA HIS A 394 12.13 8.44 -17.84
C HIS A 394 11.73 8.17 -19.30
N PHE A 395 12.41 7.23 -19.97
CA PHE A 395 12.14 6.91 -21.37
C PHE A 395 10.80 6.21 -21.59
N SER A 396 10.46 5.23 -20.75
CA SER A 396 9.19 4.48 -20.87
C SER A 396 7.99 5.28 -20.36
N ALA A 397 8.19 6.18 -19.40
CA ALA A 397 7.15 7.05 -18.86
C ALA A 397 6.94 8.34 -19.67
N GLY A 398 7.89 8.74 -20.52
CA GLY A 398 7.86 10.03 -21.22
C GLY A 398 7.98 11.24 -20.28
N VAL A 399 8.44 11.04 -19.05
CA VAL A 399 8.56 12.05 -18.00
C VAL A 399 10.03 12.35 -17.79
N TYR A 400 10.53 13.47 -18.30
CA TYR A 400 11.96 13.80 -18.25
C TYR A 400 12.32 14.89 -17.23
N LEU A 401 11.40 15.81 -16.94
CA LEU A 401 11.68 17.01 -16.13
C LEU A 401 11.13 16.93 -14.70
N TRP A 402 10.17 16.04 -14.45
CA TRP A 402 9.51 15.93 -13.15
C TRP A 402 10.23 14.92 -12.26
N SER A 403 10.20 15.16 -10.95
CA SER A 403 10.78 14.28 -9.95
C SER A 403 9.75 13.85 -8.90
N HIS A 404 10.08 12.77 -8.21
CA HIS A 404 9.44 12.44 -6.94
C HIS A 404 10.19 13.18 -5.85
N HIS A 405 9.52 14.17 -5.25
CA HIS A 405 10.17 15.16 -4.40
C HIS A 405 9.70 15.11 -2.94
N GLU A 406 8.70 14.29 -2.65
CA GLU A 406 8.22 14.04 -1.30
C GLU A 406 9.29 13.34 -0.45
N LYS A 407 9.47 13.82 0.78
CA LYS A 407 10.31 13.18 1.79
C LYS A 407 9.42 12.66 2.90
N LEU A 408 9.34 11.34 3.02
CA LEU A 408 8.43 10.68 3.94
C LEU A 408 9.18 9.59 4.71
N VAL A 409 8.96 9.50 6.02
CA VAL A 409 9.28 8.32 6.82
C VAL A 409 8.04 7.93 7.60
N ILE A 410 7.52 6.74 7.41
CA ILE A 410 6.32 6.25 8.11
C ILE A 410 6.73 5.01 8.89
N VAL A 411 6.39 4.97 10.18
CA VAL A 411 6.68 3.83 11.06
C VAL A 411 5.37 3.27 11.61
N ASP A 412 5.13 1.98 11.37
CA ASP A 412 4.03 1.17 11.90
C ASP A 412 2.61 1.74 11.69
N TYR A 413 2.42 2.67 10.73
CA TYR A 413 1.19 3.46 10.57
C TYR A 413 0.78 4.24 11.84
N GLN A 414 1.73 4.49 12.74
CA GLN A 414 1.52 5.19 14.01
C GLN A 414 2.05 6.61 13.96
N ILE A 415 3.23 6.79 13.37
CA ILE A 415 3.89 8.08 13.19
C ILE A 415 4.39 8.21 11.75
N CYS A 416 4.19 9.38 11.15
CA CYS A 416 4.85 9.72 9.89
C CYS A 416 5.53 11.08 9.97
N PHE A 417 6.66 11.18 9.30
CA PHE A 417 7.45 12.39 9.12
C PHE A 417 7.30 12.87 7.68
N ILE A 418 7.00 14.16 7.51
CA ILE A 418 6.83 14.83 6.21
C ILE A 418 7.40 16.26 6.28
N GLY A 419 8.12 16.69 5.23
CA GLY A 419 8.68 18.04 5.17
C GLY A 419 9.72 18.21 4.06
N GLY A 420 10.64 19.17 4.25
CA GLY A 420 11.69 19.50 3.26
C GLY A 420 13.01 18.71 3.41
N LEU A 421 13.23 18.09 4.56
CA LEU A 421 14.44 17.28 4.83
C LEU A 421 14.39 15.89 4.17
N ASP A 422 15.27 15.66 3.20
CA ASP A 422 15.65 14.32 2.74
C ASP A 422 16.61 13.65 3.75
N LEU A 423 16.57 12.32 3.85
CA LEU A 423 17.55 11.51 4.59
C LEU A 423 18.86 11.39 3.79
N CYS A 424 19.52 12.51 3.54
CA CYS A 424 20.76 12.58 2.78
C CYS A 424 21.75 13.62 3.33
N PHE A 425 22.95 13.63 2.78
CA PHE A 425 24.02 14.51 3.21
C PHE A 425 23.70 16.00 3.06
N GLY A 426 24.27 16.81 3.95
CA GLY A 426 24.15 18.26 4.01
C GLY A 426 22.87 18.78 4.67
N ARG A 427 21.92 17.91 5.03
CA ARG A 427 20.62 18.30 5.61
C ARG A 427 20.63 18.39 7.13
N TYR A 428 21.58 17.73 7.80
CA TYR A 428 21.71 17.85 9.25
C TYR A 428 22.19 19.27 9.56
N ASP A 429 21.45 20.01 10.38
CA ASP A 429 21.89 21.30 10.88
C ASP A 429 21.25 21.58 12.24
N THR A 430 21.80 22.58 12.92
CA THR A 430 21.32 23.10 14.20
C THR A 430 20.94 24.57 14.04
N PHE A 431 20.21 25.12 15.00
CA PHE A 431 19.84 26.54 15.01
C PHE A 431 21.05 27.51 14.95
N GLU A 432 22.25 27.04 15.31
CA GLU A 432 23.48 27.84 15.24
C GLU A 432 23.99 28.03 13.80
N HIS A 433 23.57 27.18 12.86
CA HIS A 433 23.98 27.22 11.45
C HIS A 433 25.49 27.38 11.25
N LYS A 434 26.28 26.62 12.02
CA LYS A 434 27.75 26.70 11.97
C LYS A 434 28.26 26.41 10.55
N VAL A 435 29.17 27.27 10.12
CA VAL A 435 29.77 27.24 8.78
C VAL A 435 31.07 26.45 8.70
N GLY A 436 31.64 26.04 9.85
CA GLY A 436 32.90 25.28 9.92
C GLY A 436 32.84 24.15 10.94
N ASP A 437 33.63 23.10 10.70
CA ASP A 437 33.70 21.89 11.53
C ASP A 437 35.04 21.19 11.31
N ASN A 438 36.12 21.77 11.85
CA ASN A 438 37.50 21.27 11.69
C ASN A 438 38.21 21.24 13.07
N PRO A 439 38.54 20.06 13.63
CA PRO A 439 38.37 18.72 13.05
C PRO A 439 36.90 18.28 12.94
N PRO A 440 36.56 17.30 12.08
CA PRO A 440 35.19 16.84 11.88
C PRO A 440 34.58 16.25 13.16
N LEU A 441 33.52 16.87 13.66
CA LEU A 441 32.75 16.43 14.82
C LEU A 441 31.26 16.26 14.49
N VAL A 442 30.69 17.21 13.76
CA VAL A 442 29.26 17.25 13.48
C VAL A 442 28.95 16.71 12.09
N TRP A 443 29.71 17.07 11.05
CA TRP A 443 29.45 16.68 9.66
C TRP A 443 30.62 15.86 9.12
N PRO A 444 30.56 14.51 9.10
CA PRO A 444 31.64 13.67 8.58
C PRO A 444 31.65 13.63 7.05
N GLY A 445 32.84 13.62 6.45
CA GLY A 445 33.03 13.32 5.04
C GLY A 445 32.14 14.14 4.10
N LYS A 446 31.38 13.45 3.26
CA LYS A 446 30.46 14.05 2.28
C LYS A 446 29.32 14.86 2.89
N ASP A 447 29.08 14.71 4.20
CA ASP A 447 28.08 15.50 4.93
C ASP A 447 28.53 16.94 5.22
N TYR A 448 29.86 17.20 5.16
CA TYR A 448 30.37 18.57 5.09
C TYR A 448 30.16 19.11 3.67
N TYR A 449 28.99 19.68 3.47
CA TYR A 449 28.42 19.88 2.15
C TYR A 449 28.34 21.37 1.77
N ASN A 450 28.78 21.70 0.56
CA ASN A 450 28.54 22.98 -0.07
C ASN A 450 28.45 22.79 -1.60
N PRO A 451 27.23 22.64 -2.17
CA PRO A 451 27.05 22.34 -3.58
C PRO A 451 27.42 23.49 -4.51
N ARG A 452 27.63 24.70 -3.98
CA ARG A 452 28.13 25.83 -4.78
C ARG A 452 29.62 25.67 -5.09
N GLU A 453 30.36 24.96 -4.23
CA GLU A 453 31.79 24.73 -4.38
C GLU A 453 32.06 23.37 -5.05
N SER A 454 31.49 22.29 -4.51
CA SER A 454 31.56 20.96 -5.13
C SER A 454 30.43 20.07 -4.63
N GLU A 455 29.83 19.33 -5.56
CA GLU A 455 28.92 18.24 -5.25
C GLU A 455 29.67 16.91 -5.25
N PRO A 456 29.34 15.97 -4.34
CA PRO A 456 29.92 14.63 -4.34
C PRO A 456 29.88 13.98 -5.72
N ASN A 457 31.04 13.62 -6.24
CA ASN A 457 31.21 12.97 -7.54
C ASN A 457 31.66 11.50 -7.42
N SER A 458 32.01 11.05 -6.22
CA SER A 458 32.38 9.68 -5.89
C SER A 458 31.68 9.22 -4.61
N TRP A 459 31.29 7.95 -4.60
CA TRP A 459 30.56 7.27 -3.53
C TRP A 459 31.36 6.08 -2.95
N GLU A 460 32.64 5.96 -3.30
CA GLU A 460 33.52 4.90 -2.85
C GLU A 460 33.83 5.02 -1.35
N ASP A 461 34.10 6.25 -0.89
CA ASP A 461 34.34 6.58 0.52
C ASP A 461 33.50 7.81 0.90
N THR A 462 32.42 7.57 1.64
CA THR A 462 31.51 8.61 2.13
C THR A 462 32.08 9.39 3.31
N MET A 463 33.09 8.87 3.99
CA MET A 463 33.75 9.52 5.13
C MET A 463 34.89 10.44 4.70
N LYS A 464 35.30 10.37 3.43
CA LYS A 464 36.26 11.31 2.83
C LYS A 464 35.57 12.62 2.47
N ASP A 465 36.13 13.72 2.97
CA ASP A 465 35.67 15.06 2.65
C ASP A 465 35.70 15.33 1.14
N GLU A 466 34.66 15.99 0.64
CA GLU A 466 34.65 16.56 -0.72
C GLU A 466 35.38 17.90 -0.77
N LEU A 467 35.38 18.63 0.35
CA LEU A 467 35.88 20.00 0.46
C LEU A 467 36.99 20.06 1.52
N ASP A 468 38.01 20.89 1.26
CA ASP A 468 38.99 21.25 2.28
C ASP A 468 38.33 22.17 3.33
N ARG A 469 38.09 21.63 4.52
CA ARG A 469 37.44 22.33 5.65
C ARG A 469 38.21 23.54 6.15
N GLY A 470 39.52 23.61 5.93
CA GLY A 470 40.34 24.76 6.30
C GLY A 470 40.18 25.93 5.33
N LYS A 471 39.66 25.66 4.13
CA LYS A 471 39.54 26.65 3.04
C LYS A 471 38.10 27.02 2.72
N PHE A 472 37.18 26.05 2.74
CA PHE A 472 35.80 26.24 2.32
C PHE A 472 34.82 26.03 3.48
N PRO A 473 33.90 26.99 3.74
CA PRO A 473 32.83 26.76 4.69
C PRO A 473 31.81 25.77 4.12
N ARG A 474 31.19 24.98 4.99
CA ARG A 474 29.94 24.30 4.61
C ARG A 474 28.84 25.32 4.37
N MET A 475 27.85 24.97 3.56
CA MET A 475 26.65 25.78 3.39
C MET A 475 25.62 25.36 4.44
N PRO A 476 25.18 26.26 5.35
CA PRO A 476 24.09 25.97 6.27
C PRO A 476 22.82 25.55 5.55
N TRP A 477 22.04 24.69 6.20
CA TRP A 477 20.78 24.17 5.69
C TRP A 477 19.68 24.50 6.70
N HIS A 478 18.82 25.43 6.32
CA HIS A 478 17.63 25.77 7.10
C HIS A 478 16.41 25.12 6.46
N ASP A 479 15.63 24.39 7.24
CA ASP A 479 14.48 23.63 6.74
C ASP A 479 13.42 23.38 7.82
N VAL A 480 12.26 22.87 7.40
CA VAL A 480 11.15 22.52 8.30
C VAL A 480 10.66 21.11 8.00
N HIS A 481 10.36 20.37 9.07
CA HIS A 481 9.76 19.04 9.00
C HIS A 481 8.61 18.91 10.01
N CYS A 482 7.77 17.89 9.85
CA CYS A 482 6.64 17.65 10.71
C CYS A 482 6.48 16.16 10.99
N ALA A 483 6.20 15.78 12.24
CA ALA A 483 5.69 14.48 12.62
C ALA A 483 4.17 14.56 12.80
N LEU A 484 3.46 13.54 12.31
CA LEU A 484 2.01 13.39 12.44
C LEU A 484 1.68 12.02 13.04
N TRP A 485 0.71 12.00 13.96
CA TRP A 485 0.18 10.78 14.57
C TRP A 485 -1.30 10.61 14.27
N GLY A 486 -1.79 9.38 14.38
CA GLY A 486 -3.21 9.07 14.28
C GLY A 486 -3.71 9.01 12.82
N PRO A 487 -4.96 9.42 12.56
CA PRO A 487 -5.58 9.44 11.23
C PRO A 487 -4.72 9.99 10.08
N PRO A 488 -4.08 11.17 10.18
CA PRO A 488 -3.26 11.73 9.11
C PRO A 488 -2.07 10.85 8.72
N CYS A 489 -1.48 10.13 9.68
CA CYS A 489 -0.37 9.22 9.40
C CYS A 489 -0.79 8.09 8.45
N ARG A 490 -2.00 7.55 8.65
CA ARG A 490 -2.57 6.52 7.77
C ARG A 490 -2.88 7.05 6.38
N ASP A 491 -3.22 8.33 6.27
CA ASP A 491 -3.49 9.00 5.00
C ASP A 491 -2.19 9.13 4.18
N VAL A 492 -1.10 9.55 4.84
CA VAL A 492 0.25 9.59 4.27
C VAL A 492 0.75 8.18 3.90
N ALA A 493 0.47 7.17 4.74
CA ALA A 493 0.79 5.78 4.43
C ALA A 493 0.00 5.24 3.24
N ARG A 494 -1.28 5.63 3.09
CA ARG A 494 -2.10 5.28 1.91
C ARG A 494 -1.47 5.83 0.63
N HIS A 495 -0.98 7.07 0.66
CA HIS A 495 -0.24 7.66 -0.46
C HIS A 495 1.00 6.83 -0.82
N PHE A 496 1.79 6.41 0.17
CA PHE A 496 2.92 5.51 -0.06
C PHE A 496 2.49 4.20 -0.72
N VAL A 497 1.48 3.53 -0.18
CA VAL A 497 0.95 2.26 -0.71
C VAL A 497 0.49 2.39 -2.15
N GLN A 498 -0.22 3.47 -2.50
CA GLN A 498 -0.66 3.73 -3.88
C GLN A 498 0.55 3.85 -4.82
N ARG A 499 1.56 4.63 -4.45
CA ARG A 499 2.75 4.85 -5.28
C ARG A 499 3.66 3.63 -5.37
N TRP A 500 3.87 2.92 -4.27
CA TRP A 500 4.58 1.64 -4.25
C TRP A 500 3.94 0.64 -5.21
N ASN A 501 2.62 0.45 -5.10
CA ASN A 501 1.89 -0.48 -5.95
C ASN A 501 1.88 -0.03 -7.42
N TYR A 502 1.90 1.27 -7.69
CA TYR A 502 2.06 1.79 -9.05
C TYR A 502 3.46 1.49 -9.59
N ALA A 503 4.52 1.78 -8.84
CA ALA A 503 5.90 1.49 -9.21
C ALA A 503 6.13 -0.02 -9.41
N LYS A 504 5.64 -0.87 -8.51
CA LYS A 504 5.71 -2.34 -8.64
C LYS A 504 5.11 -2.80 -9.96
N ARG A 505 3.93 -2.32 -10.36
CA ARG A 505 3.28 -2.78 -11.60
C ARG A 505 4.03 -2.36 -12.86
N ASN A 506 4.68 -1.20 -12.83
CA ASN A 506 5.41 -0.68 -13.98
C ASN A 506 6.85 -1.25 -14.06
N LYS A 507 7.45 -1.62 -12.93
CA LYS A 507 8.87 -1.99 -12.86
C LYS A 507 9.10 -3.44 -12.45
N ALA A 508 8.31 -3.96 -11.53
CA ALA A 508 8.59 -5.20 -10.82
C ALA A 508 7.34 -6.11 -10.82
N LEU A 509 6.67 -6.22 -11.98
CA LEU A 509 5.38 -6.89 -12.11
C LEU A 509 5.46 -8.37 -11.70
N TYR A 510 6.51 -9.05 -12.15
CA TYR A 510 6.75 -10.48 -11.89
C TYR A 510 7.70 -10.74 -10.73
N GLU A 511 8.16 -9.69 -10.05
CA GLU A 511 9.09 -9.82 -8.94
C GLU A 511 8.32 -10.14 -7.65
N GLU A 512 8.48 -11.35 -7.15
CA GLU A 512 7.82 -11.82 -5.93
C GLU A 512 8.44 -11.24 -4.66
N ALA A 513 9.74 -10.89 -4.71
CA ALA A 513 10.42 -10.27 -3.59
C ALA A 513 9.88 -8.86 -3.28
N ILE A 514 9.24 -8.20 -4.25
CA ILE A 514 8.60 -6.88 -4.10
C ILE A 514 7.08 -7.12 -3.96
N PRO A 515 6.48 -7.12 -2.76
CA PRO A 515 5.06 -7.41 -2.61
C PRO A 515 4.16 -6.22 -3.01
N LEU A 516 2.88 -6.50 -3.30
CA LEU A 516 1.85 -5.47 -3.27
C LEU A 516 1.49 -5.15 -1.82
N LEU A 517 1.31 -3.87 -1.51
CA LEU A 517 0.94 -3.39 -0.18
C LEU A 517 -0.56 -3.10 -0.10
N MET A 518 -1.11 -3.14 1.11
CA MET A 518 -2.52 -2.87 1.39
C MET A 518 -2.64 -1.70 2.38
N PRO A 519 -3.52 -0.72 2.13
CA PRO A 519 -3.65 0.41 3.05
C PRO A 519 -4.36 -0.02 4.35
N HIS A 520 -3.84 0.41 5.50
CA HIS A 520 -4.51 0.20 6.78
C HIS A 520 -5.78 1.05 6.86
N HIS A 521 -6.84 0.49 7.43
CA HIS A 521 -8.09 1.20 7.63
C HIS A 521 -8.00 2.14 8.83
N HIS A 522 -8.82 3.19 8.83
CA HIS A 522 -9.07 3.97 10.03
C HIS A 522 -9.89 3.13 11.00
N MET A 523 -9.28 2.69 12.10
CA MET A 523 -10.08 2.31 13.24
C MET A 523 -10.68 3.59 13.82
N VAL A 524 -11.92 3.91 13.44
CA VAL A 524 -12.78 4.62 14.40
C VAL A 524 -12.93 3.62 15.53
N ILE A 525 -12.16 3.76 16.60
CA ILE A 525 -12.50 3.06 17.84
C ILE A 525 -13.91 3.55 18.13
N PRO A 526 -14.93 2.68 18.06
CA PRO A 526 -16.24 3.14 18.41
C PRO A 526 -16.14 3.57 19.87
N HIS A 527 -16.55 4.79 20.19
CA HIS A 527 -16.46 5.39 21.54
C HIS A 527 -17.14 4.56 22.66
N TYR A 528 -17.66 3.37 22.37
CA TYR A 528 -18.19 2.39 23.30
C TYR A 528 -17.20 1.26 23.69
N MET A 529 -15.97 1.23 23.20
CA MET A 529 -14.93 0.32 23.71
C MET A 529 -13.90 1.06 24.58
N GLY A 530 -14.26 1.21 25.86
CA GLY A 530 -13.34 1.27 27.01
C GLY A 530 -12.33 2.42 27.06
N ARG A 531 -12.43 3.25 28.11
CA ARG A 531 -11.36 4.18 28.53
C ARG A 531 -10.00 3.49 28.42
N SER A 532 -9.16 3.96 27.50
CA SER A 532 -7.74 3.67 27.52
C SER A 532 -7.19 4.22 28.83
N LYS A 533 -6.51 3.38 29.61
CA LYS A 533 -5.64 3.85 30.67
C LYS A 533 -4.71 4.89 30.08
N GLU A 534 -4.68 6.05 30.70
CA GLU A 534 -3.71 7.10 30.45
C GLU A 534 -2.32 6.47 30.41
N ILE A 535 -1.54 6.85 29.41
CA ILE A 535 -0.10 6.60 29.41
C ILE A 535 0.43 7.48 30.53
N GLU A 536 0.60 6.90 31.72
CA GLU A 536 1.37 7.50 32.79
C GLU A 536 2.81 7.61 32.31
N ILE A 537 3.20 8.81 31.87
CA ILE A 537 4.59 9.18 31.75
C ILE A 537 5.10 9.28 33.19
N GLU A 538 5.82 8.25 33.66
CA GLU A 538 6.47 8.22 34.97
C GLU A 538 7.49 9.36 35.07
N GLY A 539 7.05 10.51 35.56
CA GLY A 539 7.92 11.51 36.17
C GLY A 539 8.34 11.00 37.54
N LYS A 540 9.54 10.43 37.67
CA LYS A 540 10.15 10.15 38.97
C LYS A 540 10.42 11.47 39.70
N SER A 541 9.55 11.84 40.64
CA SER A 541 9.89 12.75 41.74
C SER A 541 10.11 11.94 43.02
N VAL A 542 11.32 12.05 43.55
CA VAL A 542 11.67 11.55 44.88
C VAL A 542 11.20 12.62 45.89
N LEU A 543 10.27 12.24 46.77
CA LEU A 543 9.89 13.01 47.95
C LEU A 543 10.91 12.77 49.07
N ASP A 544 11.51 13.84 49.60
CA ASP A 544 11.18 14.37 50.94
C ASP A 544 12.26 15.37 51.39
N ASN A 545 11.86 16.61 51.65
CA ASN A 545 11.87 17.18 53.00
C ASN A 545 11.34 18.62 52.96
N THR A 546 10.35 18.83 53.81
CA THR A 546 9.67 20.08 54.13
C THR A 546 10.59 20.97 54.99
N GLU A 547 10.63 22.26 54.71
CA GLU A 547 10.49 23.32 55.73
C GLU A 547 10.32 24.71 55.06
N ASP A 548 9.51 25.52 55.71
CA ASP A 548 8.89 26.78 55.30
C ASP A 548 9.84 27.87 54.79
N ILE A 549 9.34 28.78 53.92
CA ILE A 549 9.39 30.25 54.09
C ILE A 549 8.60 30.94 52.95
N ASP A 550 7.91 32.01 53.35
CA ASP A 550 6.96 32.88 52.65
C ASP A 550 7.28 33.35 51.20
N ARG A 551 6.20 33.35 50.40
CA ARG A 551 5.68 34.46 49.56
C ARG A 551 6.69 35.27 48.71
N GLU A 552 6.64 35.06 47.37
CA GLU A 552 6.50 36.18 46.42
C GLU A 552 6.12 35.71 44.99
N ASP A 553 4.99 36.26 44.51
CA ASP A 553 4.54 36.20 43.12
C ASP A 553 5.53 36.95 42.21
N TYR A 554 6.17 36.23 41.28
CA TYR A 554 6.78 36.84 40.09
C TYR A 554 6.62 35.95 38.85
N PHE A 555 5.43 35.97 38.26
CA PHE A 555 5.34 35.95 36.80
C PHE A 555 5.73 37.34 36.30
N CYS A 556 6.95 37.48 35.78
CA CYS A 556 7.33 38.66 35.02
C CYS A 556 7.61 38.27 33.57
N SER A 557 6.53 38.30 32.80
CA SER A 557 6.56 38.53 31.36
C SER A 557 7.02 39.97 31.08
N ARG A 558 8.03 40.11 30.23
CA ARG A 558 8.41 41.28 29.38
C ARG A 558 9.65 40.78 28.65
N SER A 559 9.81 40.76 27.33
CA SER A 559 9.24 41.41 26.15
C SER A 559 10.17 40.90 25.01
N ALA A 560 9.83 40.69 23.74
CA ALA A 560 8.97 41.45 22.85
C ALA A 560 8.42 40.52 21.75
N VAL A 561 7.13 40.67 21.47
CA VAL A 561 6.54 40.26 20.20
C VAL A 561 7.11 41.18 19.14
N GLN A 562 7.95 40.65 18.25
CA GLN A 562 8.21 41.30 16.97
C GLN A 562 7.40 40.57 15.90
N ASP A 563 6.62 41.38 15.21
CA ASP A 563 5.66 41.04 14.18
C ASP A 563 6.30 40.21 13.05
N ILE A 564 5.72 39.03 12.80
CA ILE A 564 5.86 38.34 11.51
C ILE A 564 4.75 38.91 10.61
N PRO A 565 5.04 39.60 9.48
CA PRO A 565 4.00 40.09 8.60
C PRO A 565 3.36 38.91 7.86
N LEU A 566 2.18 38.49 8.31
CA LEU A 566 1.29 37.62 7.54
C LEU A 566 0.67 38.43 6.40
N LEU A 567 1.22 38.28 5.19
CA LEU A 567 0.58 38.76 3.97
C LEU A 567 -0.56 37.80 3.58
N LEU A 568 -1.78 38.11 4.03
CA LEU A 568 -3.02 37.60 3.45
C LEU A 568 -3.77 38.77 2.78
N PRO A 569 -4.38 38.59 1.59
CA PRO A 569 -5.14 39.66 0.94
C PRO A 569 -6.44 39.95 1.70
N GLN A 570 -6.69 41.23 1.94
CA GLN A 570 -7.86 41.77 2.64
C GLN A 570 -9.03 41.93 1.65
N GLU A 571 -10.06 41.09 1.77
CA GLU A 571 -11.37 41.37 1.16
C GLU A 571 -12.12 42.34 2.07
N ALA A 572 -12.58 43.45 1.50
CA ALA A 572 -13.27 44.52 2.20
C ALA A 572 -14.76 44.19 2.37
N GLU A 573 -15.19 43.96 3.62
CA GLU A 573 -16.59 44.12 4.01
C GLU A 573 -16.81 45.58 4.48
N LEU A 574 -17.80 46.23 3.85
CA LEU A 574 -18.15 47.62 4.08
C LEU A 574 -19.22 47.71 5.17
N ASP A 575 -18.88 48.36 6.28
CA ASP A 575 -19.80 48.64 7.40
C ASP A 575 -20.93 49.59 7.02
N ASN A 576 -22.13 49.23 7.48
CA ASN A 576 -23.33 50.06 7.50
C ASN A 576 -23.24 51.12 8.60
N CYS A 577 -23.51 52.39 8.26
CA CYS A 577 -23.90 53.42 9.23
C CYS A 577 -25.10 54.26 8.73
N ASN A 578 -26.02 54.47 9.67
CA ASN A 578 -27.39 55.00 9.60
C ASN A 578 -27.64 56.35 8.89
N GLY A 579 -28.87 56.49 8.35
CA GLY A 579 -29.54 57.79 8.13
C GLY A 579 -30.87 57.72 7.36
N PHE A 580 -32.01 57.58 8.05
CA PHE A 580 -33.37 57.89 7.57
C PHE A 580 -33.59 59.44 7.52
N PRO A 581 -34.67 60.05 6.93
CA PRO A 581 -36.03 59.50 6.70
C PRO A 581 -36.87 60.01 5.47
N LYS A 582 -38.06 59.37 5.26
CA LYS A 582 -39.32 59.88 4.63
C LYS A 582 -39.30 60.09 3.08
N SER A 583 -40.33 59.84 2.25
CA SER A 583 -41.79 59.70 2.39
C SER A 583 -42.47 59.16 1.11
N ASN A 584 -43.62 58.49 1.27
CA ASN A 584 -44.86 58.51 0.47
C ASN A 584 -44.94 58.11 -1.03
N ALA A 585 -45.79 57.08 -1.25
CA ALA A 585 -47.00 57.03 -2.10
C ALA A 585 -46.96 56.77 -3.63
N LEU A 586 -47.79 55.78 -3.99
CA LEU A 586 -48.70 55.58 -5.13
C LEU A 586 -48.21 55.36 -6.59
N ASP A 587 -48.63 54.19 -7.09
CA ASP A 587 -49.36 53.89 -8.34
C ASP A 587 -48.87 54.25 -9.75
N SER A 588 -48.66 53.15 -10.51
CA SER A 588 -49.27 52.83 -11.81
C SER A 588 -48.61 53.26 -13.15
N THR A 589 -48.53 52.22 -14.01
CA THR A 589 -48.63 52.17 -15.50
C THR A 589 -47.41 52.39 -16.41
N ALA A 590 -46.96 51.25 -16.99
CA ALA A 590 -46.64 50.94 -18.39
C ALA A 590 -45.67 51.81 -19.23
N GLY A 591 -44.61 51.15 -19.75
CA GLY A 591 -43.85 51.63 -20.90
C GLY A 591 -42.52 50.89 -21.18
N THR A 592 -42.60 49.82 -21.97
CA THR A 592 -41.65 49.41 -23.05
C THR A 592 -40.17 49.06 -22.74
N SER A 593 -39.84 47.77 -22.95
CA SER A 593 -38.64 47.22 -23.63
C SER A 593 -37.23 47.63 -23.17
N VAL A 594 -36.42 46.64 -22.77
CA VAL A 594 -35.19 46.18 -23.47
C VAL A 594 -34.39 45.29 -22.50
N SER A 595 -34.17 44.04 -22.87
CA SER A 595 -33.21 43.11 -22.28
C SER A 595 -31.81 43.39 -22.84
N PHE A 596 -30.79 43.50 -22.00
CA PHE A 596 -29.39 43.36 -22.43
C PHE A 596 -28.52 42.55 -21.48
N ALA A 597 -27.77 41.67 -22.12
CA ALA A 597 -26.86 40.68 -21.60
C ALA A 597 -25.55 41.27 -21.04
N PHE A 598 -24.97 40.60 -20.05
CA PHE A 598 -23.61 40.87 -19.61
C PHE A 598 -22.60 40.44 -20.68
N ARG A 599 -21.90 41.43 -21.23
CA ARG A 599 -20.76 41.30 -22.14
C ARG A 599 -19.55 40.72 -21.41
N LYS A 600 -18.98 39.66 -21.99
CA LYS A 600 -17.56 39.27 -21.83
C LYS A 600 -16.65 40.41 -22.28
N SER A 601 -15.63 40.73 -21.49
CA SER A 601 -14.52 41.60 -21.91
C SER A 601 -13.50 40.79 -22.73
N LYS A 602 -13.17 41.34 -23.90
CA LYS A 602 -12.09 40.95 -24.81
C LYS A 602 -10.74 41.39 -24.21
N ILE A 603 -9.71 40.55 -24.32
CA ILE A 603 -8.31 40.96 -24.29
C ILE A 603 -7.74 40.61 -25.66
N GLU A 604 -7.20 41.61 -26.37
CA GLU A 604 -6.49 41.47 -27.65
C GLU A 604 -4.96 41.47 -27.43
N PRO A 605 -4.16 40.89 -28.36
CA PRO A 605 -2.80 40.45 -28.10
C PRO A 605 -1.70 41.35 -28.72
N ALA A 606 -0.51 41.36 -28.11
CA ALA A 606 0.77 41.80 -28.68
C ALA A 606 1.89 41.41 -27.67
N VAL A 607 3.10 40.94 -27.99
CA VAL A 607 3.86 40.78 -29.25
C VAL A 607 5.06 39.85 -28.94
N THR A 608 5.37 38.98 -29.90
CA THR A 608 6.62 38.27 -30.27
C THR A 608 7.70 37.94 -29.21
N ASP A 609 7.94 36.64 -29.04
CA ASP A 609 9.29 36.10 -28.86
C ASP A 609 9.69 35.28 -30.09
N THR A 610 10.96 35.42 -30.47
CA THR A 610 11.62 34.93 -31.68
C THR A 610 11.81 33.41 -31.71
N PRO A 611 11.91 32.79 -32.91
CA PRO A 611 11.84 31.34 -33.08
C PRO A 611 13.22 30.67 -33.10
N MET A 612 13.38 29.56 -32.38
CA MET A 612 14.35 28.52 -32.78
C MET A 612 13.73 27.68 -33.90
N LYS A 613 14.15 28.01 -35.13
CA LYS A 613 13.93 27.21 -36.34
C LYS A 613 14.68 25.89 -36.26
N GLY A 614 14.04 24.83 -36.75
CA GLY A 614 14.73 23.69 -37.36
C GLY A 614 14.24 22.35 -36.86
N PHE A 615 13.08 21.89 -37.33
CA PHE A 615 12.94 20.71 -38.20
C PHE A 615 11.47 20.63 -38.60
N VAL A 616 11.20 20.94 -39.87
CA VAL A 616 9.93 20.72 -40.56
C VAL A 616 10.15 19.46 -41.39
N ASP A 617 9.22 18.52 -41.29
CA ASP A 617 8.62 17.89 -42.46
C ASP A 617 7.20 17.40 -42.10
N ASP A 618 6.34 17.49 -43.11
CA ASP A 618 4.88 17.55 -43.12
C ASP A 618 4.11 16.31 -42.59
N PRO A 619 2.81 16.47 -42.29
CA PRO A 619 1.92 15.40 -41.89
C PRO A 619 1.25 14.78 -43.12
N ASP A 620 1.40 13.47 -43.33
CA ASP A 620 0.36 12.70 -44.01
C ASP A 620 0.52 11.19 -43.81
N SER A 621 -0.54 10.59 -43.26
CA SER A 621 -0.90 9.16 -43.25
C SER A 621 0.15 8.14 -42.77
N LEU A 622 -0.24 7.24 -41.86
CA LEU A 622 -0.09 5.79 -42.05
C LEU A 622 -0.49 5.02 -40.78
N ASP A 623 -1.25 3.94 -41.03
CA ASP A 623 -1.68 2.91 -40.12
C ASP A 623 -0.59 2.39 -39.16
N LEU A 624 -0.89 2.37 -37.86
CA LEU A 624 -0.11 1.62 -36.89
C LEU A 624 -0.42 0.13 -37.00
N ARG A 625 0.30 -0.56 -37.89
CA ARG A 625 0.60 -1.99 -37.73
C ARG A 625 1.63 -2.15 -36.62
N MET A 626 1.15 -2.59 -35.47
CA MET A 626 1.99 -3.04 -34.36
C MET A 626 2.61 -4.41 -34.74
N GLU A 627 3.84 -4.41 -35.25
CA GLU A 627 4.60 -5.65 -35.45
C GLU A 627 4.98 -6.26 -34.09
N ARG A 628 4.64 -7.54 -33.96
CA ARG A 628 5.06 -8.41 -32.86
C ARG A 628 6.55 -8.74 -33.03
N SER A 629 7.40 -8.36 -32.09
CA SER A 629 8.69 -9.03 -31.94
C SER A 629 8.49 -10.37 -31.25
N SER A 630 9.14 -11.37 -31.81
CA SER A 630 9.03 -12.80 -31.53
C SER A 630 9.53 -13.23 -30.16
N ASP A 631 8.87 -14.27 -29.65
CA ASP A 631 9.18 -15.04 -28.44
C ASP A 631 10.64 -15.51 -28.38
N VAL A 632 11.37 -15.08 -27.36
CA VAL A 632 12.56 -15.79 -26.86
C VAL A 632 12.13 -16.58 -25.63
N LYS A 633 11.85 -17.88 -25.82
CA LYS A 633 11.63 -18.84 -24.73
C LYS A 633 12.93 -19.05 -23.95
N ARG A 634 13.03 -18.46 -22.75
CA ARG A 634 14.02 -18.88 -21.75
C ARG A 634 13.41 -20.04 -20.96
N LYS A 635 13.90 -21.27 -21.15
CA LYS A 635 13.64 -22.39 -20.23
C LYS A 635 14.31 -22.08 -18.90
N LEU A 636 13.56 -22.09 -17.80
CA LEU A 636 14.13 -22.00 -16.46
C LEU A 636 13.85 -23.30 -15.72
N GLY A 637 14.92 -24.04 -15.42
CA GLY A 637 14.90 -25.10 -14.42
C GLY A 637 14.90 -24.48 -13.02
N SER A 638 14.27 -25.17 -12.08
CA SER A 638 14.22 -24.84 -10.65
C SER A 638 15.57 -24.37 -10.11
N LYS A 639 15.71 -23.07 -9.80
CA LYS A 639 16.76 -22.50 -8.97
C LYS A 639 16.23 -21.26 -8.24
N ALA A 640 16.74 -21.06 -7.02
CA ALA A 640 16.46 -19.97 -6.11
C ALA A 640 16.49 -18.59 -6.78
N ALA A 641 15.75 -17.64 -6.18
CA ALA A 641 15.64 -16.25 -6.60
C ALA A 641 16.99 -15.68 -7.07
N ASP A 642 17.03 -15.20 -8.30
CA ASP A 642 18.23 -14.61 -8.91
C ASP A 642 18.53 -13.27 -8.20
N PRO A 643 19.64 -13.16 -7.44
CA PRO A 643 19.92 -11.96 -6.64
C PRO A 643 20.15 -10.69 -7.50
N GLU A 644 20.25 -10.83 -8.82
CA GLU A 644 20.54 -9.76 -9.79
C GLU A 644 19.38 -9.42 -10.74
N TRP A 645 18.13 -9.80 -10.43
CA TRP A 645 16.97 -9.51 -11.30
C TRP A 645 16.89 -8.02 -11.70
N TRP A 646 17.27 -7.13 -10.78
CA TRP A 646 17.27 -5.70 -10.98
C TRP A 646 18.46 -5.19 -11.82
N GLU A 647 19.59 -5.89 -11.88
CA GLU A 647 20.72 -5.49 -12.74
C GLU A 647 20.38 -5.63 -14.21
N THR A 648 19.68 -6.71 -14.57
CA THR A 648 19.27 -6.97 -15.95
C THR A 648 18.25 -5.93 -16.43
N GLN A 649 17.35 -5.49 -15.53
CA GLN A 649 16.39 -4.44 -15.82
C GLN A 649 17.04 -3.07 -16.02
N GLU A 650 18.10 -2.77 -15.27
CA GLU A 650 18.82 -1.48 -15.38
C GLU A 650 19.78 -1.45 -16.59
N ARG A 651 20.24 -2.61 -17.09
CA ARG A 651 21.02 -2.71 -18.35
C ARG A 651 20.15 -2.62 -19.62
N GLY A 652 18.90 -3.05 -19.57
CA GLY A 652 18.00 -3.04 -20.74
C GLY A 652 17.75 -1.63 -21.32
N ASP A 653 17.93 -0.59 -20.50
CA ASP A 653 17.79 0.81 -20.90
C ASP A 653 19.13 1.47 -21.29
N GLN A 654 20.25 0.76 -21.20
CA GLN A 654 21.53 1.20 -21.76
C GLN A 654 21.60 0.76 -23.22
N VAL A 655 21.13 1.61 -24.12
CA VAL A 655 21.52 1.52 -25.53
C VAL A 655 23.04 1.64 -25.57
N GLY A 656 23.69 0.60 -26.11
CA GLY A 656 25.11 0.31 -25.92
C GLY A 656 26.03 1.51 -26.04
N PHE A 657 26.66 1.86 -24.93
CA PHE A 657 27.99 2.45 -24.91
C PHE A 657 28.84 1.61 -23.96
N VAL A 658 29.87 1.04 -24.54
CA VAL A 658 30.90 0.22 -23.89
C VAL A 658 31.63 1.06 -22.84
N ASP A 659 32.00 0.40 -21.74
CA ASP A 659 32.94 0.84 -20.70
C ASP A 659 34.10 1.70 -21.26
N GLU A 660 34.02 3.01 -21.09
CA GLU A 660 35.18 3.92 -21.01
C GLU A 660 34.82 5.12 -20.13
N ALA A 661 34.59 4.88 -18.84
CA ALA A 661 34.64 5.95 -17.83
C ALA A 661 36.12 6.26 -17.54
N GLY A 662 36.76 7.00 -18.44
CA GLY A 662 38.06 7.60 -18.21
C GLY A 662 37.99 8.60 -17.05
N GLN A 663 38.83 8.38 -16.04
CA GLN A 663 39.14 9.35 -14.99
C GLN A 663 39.55 10.67 -15.64
N VAL A 664 38.78 11.74 -15.42
CA VAL A 664 39.19 13.10 -15.79
C VAL A 664 39.72 13.78 -14.53
N GLY A 665 41.05 13.83 -14.42
CA GLY A 665 41.76 14.60 -13.41
C GLY A 665 41.62 16.12 -13.61
N PRO A 666 42.10 16.94 -12.66
CA PRO A 666 41.80 18.36 -12.61
C PRO A 666 42.58 19.12 -13.69
N ARG A 667 41.90 20.01 -14.43
CA ARG A 667 42.58 21.03 -15.21
C ARG A 667 42.58 22.34 -14.44
N THR A 668 43.76 22.67 -13.94
CA THR A 668 44.19 24.02 -13.57
C THR A 668 44.13 24.94 -14.80
N SER A 669 43.43 26.06 -14.66
CA SER A 669 43.84 27.40 -15.11
C SER A 669 42.83 28.42 -14.62
#